data_AF-A0A7X8ZHX3-F1
#
_entry.id   AF-A0A7X8ZHX3-F1
#
_cell.length_a   1.000
_cell.length_b   1.000
_cell.length_c   1.000
_cell.angle_alpha   90.00
_cell.angle_beta   90.00
_cell.angle_gamma   90.00
#
_symmetry.space_group_name_H-M   'P 1'
#
loop_
_entity.id
_entity.type
_entity.pdbx_description
1 polymer ?
#
loop_
_entity_poly.entity_id
_entity_poly.type
_entity_poly.pdbx_seq_one_letter_code
_entity_poly.pdbx_strand_id
1 'polypeptide(L)'
;MAETKNKLQQELDNKKTFLEKSKTAFESELALFERFFQSITHHAQTHRQITLNNIEAIEERLISLKEQAAQLKDSIIYHDETVIVDRQEIIAQTEAKVHANNVSILDFDRAHADDLVDTLDYLNKALIQVKVNFFDSFRRHFLDVIVENQDYYAYIEKVSNQFQNILSRHQEEIINTFLSLNEEITHMDDGITDIIKRKNETIQNIETFFTREMKNYLDNQLMFSPVADPTSIDIQALVSDKIVQYNTFKKHLESQNAKMIAHLNEKASYLIKEIKERLLEQKSLELTGTADFFTDPQANLIVLKTRLLEAEAQKDKHEAEKLALAVETLNQYRLLEEHAEKRARFLARKQRRYLNRMLKEYLIESAKTMNNLERTLSLYQNLMDYDTFLAQAIGDDSTKIIKAELDHLEILAMNKELKLNIDFDINSINIKTKINEVENKLIYQVKKQMLLQQIELIELIADIQISILDKKAMVFTTKNMVQRERILIDRLETAMNYHLEYLHQVAGLNRAWNSEVLELIIADIRGRETYNIHVVEAASKVKLGLKEYDMKALHFKTMFENELSYLVMQSSRVSEENAIHNEFLLTTLENQMRFTKEQIDLANIEYRLRVEAIIKAVDEERAYFNEFIESAEQKYHKNITILENEYQVELYKNLHMLEETKDLKIQKLLNKDLEKLRKGYEASQIQILEALEKDQKIIQTKRRLRDLDAHLEDALKDAETLRDDTIQEMKEQYTFAKDRYDALKPYLDQKVNILDPTFYQTLESINKRLRYKLKTAEIELENETQAFLDEYVKIYFMEMPDSDNATLRMKIDELSTARDNASE
;
A
#
# COMPACT_ATOMS: atom_id res chain seq x y z
N MET A 1 -9.28 46.19 16.74
CA MET A 1 -8.83 45.39 17.90
C MET A 1 -8.93 46.16 19.23
N ALA A 2 -8.43 47.39 19.34
CA ALA A 2 -8.57 48.20 20.57
C ALA A 2 -10.00 48.75 20.80
N GLU A 3 -10.68 49.21 19.74
CA GLU A 3 -12.08 49.68 19.83
C GLU A 3 -13.10 48.57 20.10
N THR A 4 -12.86 47.37 19.54
CA THR A 4 -13.70 46.19 19.81
C THR A 4 -13.52 45.69 21.25
N LYS A 5 -12.31 45.77 21.81
CA LYS A 5 -12.06 45.51 23.24
C LYS A 5 -12.77 46.51 24.15
N ASN A 6 -12.73 47.81 23.84
CA ASN A 6 -13.39 48.83 24.65
C ASN A 6 -14.92 48.73 24.61
N LYS A 7 -15.51 48.36 23.47
CA LYS A 7 -16.96 48.08 23.36
C LYS A 7 -17.36 46.85 24.17
N LEU A 8 -16.62 45.74 24.05
CA LEU A 8 -16.83 44.53 24.85
C LEU A 8 -16.69 44.84 26.36
N GLN A 9 -15.70 45.63 26.76
CA GLN A 9 -15.50 46.02 28.16
C GLN A 9 -16.68 46.88 28.68
N GLN A 10 -17.16 47.84 27.88
CA GLN A 10 -18.33 48.64 28.20
C GLN A 10 -19.61 47.82 28.28
N GLU A 11 -19.83 46.86 27.38
CA GLU A 11 -20.97 45.95 27.44
C GLU A 11 -20.91 45.04 28.67
N LEU A 12 -19.71 44.59 29.07
CA LEU A 12 -19.50 43.76 30.26
C LEU A 12 -19.72 44.56 31.55
N ASP A 13 -19.27 45.82 31.60
CA ASP A 13 -19.51 46.73 32.72
C ASP A 13 -20.98 47.18 32.78
N ASN A 14 -21.65 47.35 31.63
CA ASN A 14 -23.09 47.59 31.54
C ASN A 14 -23.91 46.38 31.99
N LYS A 15 -23.50 45.15 31.62
CA LYS A 15 -24.14 43.91 32.06
C LYS A 15 -23.94 43.70 33.56
N LYS A 16 -22.75 44.00 34.11
CA LYS A 16 -22.48 43.99 35.56
C LYS A 16 -23.31 45.02 36.31
N THR A 17 -23.37 46.26 35.84
CA THR A 17 -24.18 47.32 36.47
C THR A 17 -25.68 47.06 36.35
N PHE A 18 -26.15 46.45 35.26
CA PHE A 18 -27.53 45.95 35.13
C PHE A 18 -27.80 44.80 36.09
N LEU A 19 -26.88 43.84 36.23
CA LEU A 19 -26.95 42.74 37.21
C LEU A 19 -27.01 43.26 38.65
N GLU A 20 -26.16 44.24 38.99
CA GLU A 20 -26.19 44.88 40.30
C GLU A 20 -27.48 45.67 40.52
N LYS A 21 -27.93 46.46 39.55
CA LYS A 21 -29.20 47.20 39.66
C LYS A 21 -30.41 46.29 39.76
N SER A 22 -30.49 45.24 38.95
CA SER A 22 -31.56 44.24 39.01
C SER A 22 -31.52 43.45 40.31
N LYS A 23 -30.33 43.06 40.80
CA LYS A 23 -30.18 42.48 42.15
C LYS A 23 -30.65 43.44 43.23
N THR A 24 -30.24 44.70 43.22
CA THR A 24 -30.66 45.70 44.22
C THR A 24 -32.15 46.02 44.15
N ALA A 25 -32.76 46.07 42.95
CA ALA A 25 -34.18 46.30 42.76
C ALA A 25 -35.00 45.09 43.25
N PHE A 26 -34.56 43.87 42.91
CA PHE A 26 -35.18 42.64 43.39
C PHE A 26 -35.01 42.48 44.91
N GLU A 27 -33.85 42.79 45.47
CA GLU A 27 -33.60 42.83 46.92
C GLU A 27 -34.46 43.91 47.59
N SER A 28 -34.68 45.06 46.96
CA SER A 28 -35.56 46.09 47.49
C SER A 28 -37.04 45.71 47.44
N GLU A 29 -37.48 44.98 46.41
CA GLU A 29 -38.83 44.43 46.31
C GLU A 29 -39.01 43.31 47.35
N LEU A 30 -38.06 42.39 47.48
CA LEU A 30 -38.03 41.36 48.52
C LEU A 30 -38.03 41.98 49.93
N ALA A 31 -37.25 43.03 50.15
CA ALA A 31 -37.22 43.73 51.43
C ALA A 31 -38.52 44.50 51.71
N LEU A 32 -39.21 45.01 50.68
CA LEU A 32 -40.57 45.56 50.80
C LEU A 32 -41.56 44.45 51.18
N PHE A 33 -41.48 43.27 50.56
CA PHE A 33 -42.30 42.11 50.91
C PHE A 33 -42.01 41.61 52.33
N GLU A 34 -40.73 41.53 52.75
CA GLU A 34 -40.33 41.15 54.10
C GLU A 34 -40.79 42.19 55.13
N ARG A 35 -40.70 43.49 54.84
CA ARG A 35 -41.24 44.54 55.73
C ARG A 35 -42.76 44.49 55.83
N PHE A 36 -43.45 44.21 54.73
CA PHE A 36 -44.91 44.07 54.72
C PHE A 36 -45.34 42.83 55.52
N PHE A 37 -44.65 41.71 55.33
CA PHE A 37 -44.84 40.47 56.09
C PHE A 37 -44.53 40.63 57.58
N GLN A 38 -43.44 41.32 57.93
CA GLN A 38 -43.10 41.68 59.32
C GLN A 38 -44.17 42.59 59.95
N SER A 39 -44.74 43.53 59.19
CA SER A 39 -45.83 44.36 59.69
C SER A 39 -47.11 43.56 59.93
N ILE A 40 -47.43 42.59 59.06
CA ILE A 40 -48.59 41.72 59.20
C ILE A 40 -48.41 40.76 60.38
N THR A 41 -47.24 40.13 60.50
CA THR A 41 -46.92 39.25 61.63
C THR A 41 -46.90 40.01 62.95
N HIS A 42 -46.34 41.22 62.99
CA HIS A 42 -46.38 42.08 64.20
C HIS A 42 -47.80 42.54 64.55
N HIS A 43 -48.62 42.87 63.54
CA HIS A 43 -50.02 43.25 63.74
C HIS A 43 -50.91 42.04 64.13
N ALA A 44 -50.55 40.83 63.69
CA ALA A 44 -51.20 39.58 64.05
C ALA A 44 -50.80 39.07 65.44
N GLN A 45 -49.57 39.32 65.89
CA GLN A 45 -49.12 38.97 67.24
C GLN A 45 -49.71 39.89 68.32
N THR A 46 -50.06 41.13 67.98
CA THR A 46 -50.66 42.11 68.92
C THR A 46 -52.17 41.92 69.13
N HIS A 47 -52.89 41.30 68.19
CA HIS A 47 -54.28 40.86 68.36
C HIS A 47 -54.31 39.33 68.59
N ARG A 48 -54.49 38.90 69.84
CA ARG A 48 -54.25 37.53 70.34
C ARG A 48 -55.14 36.40 69.79
N GLN A 49 -55.84 36.58 68.67
CA GLN A 49 -56.76 35.58 68.08
C GLN A 49 -56.57 35.39 66.57
N ILE A 50 -55.32 35.30 66.11
CA ILE A 50 -54.99 34.69 64.80
C ILE A 50 -54.24 33.38 65.08
N THR A 51 -54.80 32.25 64.66
CA THR A 51 -54.25 30.90 64.93
C THR A 51 -52.86 30.74 64.29
N LEU A 52 -51.84 30.46 65.10
CA LEU A 52 -50.43 30.25 64.69
C LEU A 52 -50.26 29.33 63.45
N ASN A 53 -51.10 28.30 63.32
CA ASN A 53 -51.06 27.34 62.21
C ASN A 53 -51.25 27.97 60.83
N ASN A 54 -51.99 29.09 60.72
CA ASN A 54 -52.18 29.76 59.45
C ASN A 54 -50.95 30.58 59.03
N ILE A 55 -50.10 30.98 59.99
CA ILE A 55 -48.88 31.75 59.72
C ILE A 55 -47.78 30.83 59.20
N GLU A 56 -47.60 29.65 59.80
CA GLU A 56 -46.58 28.66 59.38
C GLU A 56 -46.83 28.13 57.95
N ALA A 57 -48.09 27.83 57.60
CA ALA A 57 -48.44 27.39 56.25
C ALA A 57 -48.23 28.47 55.17
N ILE A 58 -48.26 29.75 55.56
CA ILE A 58 -47.95 30.88 54.67
C ILE A 58 -46.43 30.98 54.46
N GLU A 59 -45.63 30.77 55.51
CA GLU A 59 -44.17 30.79 55.43
C GLU A 59 -43.62 29.69 54.50
N GLU A 60 -44.09 28.45 54.63
CA GLU A 60 -43.66 27.34 53.77
C GLU A 60 -43.96 27.59 52.28
N ARG A 61 -45.14 28.12 51.97
CA ARG A 61 -45.54 28.43 50.59
C ARG A 61 -44.69 29.56 49.99
N LEU A 62 -44.41 30.61 50.76
CA LEU A 62 -43.56 31.71 50.31
C LEU A 62 -42.11 31.26 50.04
N ILE A 63 -41.57 30.34 50.84
CA ILE A 63 -40.24 29.77 50.62
C ILE A 63 -40.19 29.01 49.29
N SER A 64 -41.19 28.16 49.00
CA SER A 64 -41.25 27.40 47.74
C SER A 64 -41.35 28.29 46.49
N LEU A 65 -42.11 29.38 46.57
CA LEU A 65 -42.25 30.36 45.48
C LEU A 65 -40.96 31.18 45.29
N LYS A 66 -40.21 31.44 46.37
CA LYS A 66 -38.90 32.10 46.31
C LYS A 66 -37.85 31.24 45.60
N GLU A 67 -37.84 29.94 45.84
CA GLU A 67 -36.96 29.00 45.13
C GLU A 67 -37.27 28.92 43.63
N GLN A 68 -38.56 28.84 43.27
CA GLN A 68 -38.98 28.83 41.85
C GLN A 68 -38.62 30.14 41.14
N ALA A 69 -38.82 31.29 41.78
CA ALA A 69 -38.43 32.59 41.24
C ALA A 69 -36.91 32.72 41.06
N ALA A 70 -36.10 32.16 41.98
CA ALA A 70 -34.65 32.16 41.87
C ALA A 70 -34.15 31.32 40.68
N GLN A 71 -34.71 30.12 40.49
CA GLN A 71 -34.36 29.25 39.35
C GLN A 71 -34.73 29.88 38.00
N LEU A 72 -35.93 30.47 37.89
CA LEU A 72 -36.37 31.17 36.69
C LEU A 72 -35.49 32.39 36.39
N LYS A 73 -35.16 33.18 37.41
CA LYS A 73 -34.23 34.32 37.31
C LYS A 73 -32.87 33.89 36.76
N ASP A 74 -32.26 32.85 37.33
CA ASP A 74 -30.95 32.38 36.86
C ASP A 74 -31.05 31.87 35.41
N SER A 75 -32.14 31.18 35.05
CA SER A 75 -32.37 30.71 33.68
C SER A 75 -32.54 31.83 32.63
N ILE A 76 -32.98 33.02 33.05
CA ILE A 76 -33.10 34.22 32.20
C ILE A 76 -31.74 34.92 32.09
N ILE A 77 -31.02 35.07 33.22
CA ILE A 77 -29.71 35.74 33.26
C ILE A 77 -28.66 35.00 32.42
N TYR A 78 -28.65 33.67 32.46
CA TYR A 78 -27.67 32.83 31.76
C TYR A 78 -28.14 32.35 30.38
N HIS A 79 -29.27 32.87 29.86
CA HIS A 79 -29.83 32.43 28.58
C HIS A 79 -28.85 32.59 27.40
N ASP A 80 -28.15 33.72 27.32
CA ASP A 80 -27.14 33.95 26.27
C ASP A 80 -25.99 32.93 26.33
N GLU A 81 -25.58 32.51 27.53
CA GLU A 81 -24.50 31.53 27.71
C GLU A 81 -24.93 30.14 27.22
N THR A 82 -26.20 29.76 27.44
CA THR A 82 -26.74 28.50 26.91
C THR A 82 -26.77 28.47 25.39
N VAL A 83 -27.10 29.60 24.75
CA VAL A 83 -27.08 29.72 23.28
C VAL A 83 -25.66 29.61 22.72
N ILE A 84 -24.67 30.14 23.43
CA ILE A 84 -23.26 30.03 23.02
C ILE A 84 -22.79 28.56 23.07
N VAL A 85 -23.19 27.81 24.09
CA VAL A 85 -22.87 26.38 24.20
C VAL A 85 -23.48 25.59 23.04
N ASP A 86 -24.75 25.83 22.71
CA ASP A 86 -25.43 25.16 21.59
C ASP A 86 -24.74 25.45 20.25
N ARG A 87 -24.25 26.69 20.03
CA ARG A 87 -23.45 27.04 18.84
C ARG A 87 -22.12 26.28 18.79
N GLN A 88 -21.43 26.20 19.91
CA GLN A 88 -20.14 25.51 19.98
C GLN A 88 -20.28 24.02 19.70
N GLU A 89 -21.37 23.39 20.14
CA GLU A 89 -21.64 21.98 19.84
C GLU A 89 -21.83 21.74 18.34
N ILE A 90 -22.58 22.61 17.65
CA ILE A 90 -22.78 22.53 16.19
C ILE A 90 -21.45 22.67 15.45
N ILE A 91 -20.63 23.66 15.82
CA ILE A 91 -19.31 23.91 15.22
C ILE A 91 -18.35 22.72 15.47
N ALA A 92 -18.35 22.17 16.68
CA ALA A 92 -17.49 21.03 17.01
C ALA A 92 -17.86 19.78 16.19
N GLN A 93 -19.16 19.53 15.98
CA GLN A 93 -19.64 18.43 15.15
C GLN A 93 -19.28 18.60 13.67
N THR A 94 -19.31 19.84 13.14
CA THR A 94 -18.94 20.10 11.75
C THR A 94 -17.42 19.98 11.54
N GLU A 95 -16.61 20.50 12.48
CA GLU A 95 -15.15 20.33 12.46
C GLU A 95 -14.74 18.86 12.53
N ALA A 96 -15.40 18.05 13.37
CA ALA A 96 -15.14 16.61 13.43
C ALA A 96 -15.39 15.90 12.08
N LYS A 97 -16.46 16.28 11.36
CA LYS A 97 -16.75 15.74 10.02
C LYS A 97 -15.72 16.17 8.98
N VAL A 98 -15.35 17.45 8.97
CA VAL A 98 -14.31 17.98 8.07
C VAL A 98 -12.96 17.30 8.34
N HIS A 99 -12.60 17.12 9.62
CA HIS A 99 -11.38 16.44 10.01
C HIS A 99 -11.37 14.96 9.58
N ALA A 100 -12.47 14.23 9.80
CA ALA A 100 -12.57 12.83 9.36
C ALA A 100 -12.38 12.69 7.85
N ASN A 101 -12.99 13.59 7.07
CA ASN A 101 -12.82 13.64 5.62
C ASN A 101 -11.36 13.93 5.22
N ASN A 102 -10.69 14.90 5.86
CA ASN A 102 -9.29 15.20 5.60
C ASN A 102 -8.35 14.04 5.93
N VAL A 103 -8.61 13.31 7.02
CA VAL A 103 -7.86 12.10 7.39
C VAL A 103 -8.00 11.03 6.31
N SER A 104 -9.21 10.83 5.77
CA SER A 104 -9.41 9.85 4.68
C SER A 104 -8.60 10.15 3.41
N ILE A 105 -8.38 11.43 3.09
CA ILE A 105 -7.51 11.86 1.97
C ILE A 105 -6.06 11.50 2.28
N LEU A 106 -5.58 11.84 3.49
CA LEU A 106 -4.20 11.56 3.88
C LEU A 106 -3.92 10.05 3.91
N ASP A 107 -4.89 9.25 4.34
CA ASP A 107 -4.77 7.79 4.34
C ASP A 107 -4.80 7.23 2.91
N PHE A 108 -5.64 7.77 2.03
CA PHE A 108 -5.64 7.44 0.60
C PHE A 108 -4.30 7.80 -0.08
N ASP A 109 -3.80 9.01 0.16
CA ASP A 109 -2.53 9.50 -0.38
C ASP A 109 -1.36 8.66 0.14
N ARG A 110 -1.37 8.26 1.42
CA ARG A 110 -0.35 7.35 1.98
C ARG A 110 -0.38 5.99 1.33
N ALA A 111 -1.56 5.37 1.20
CA ALA A 111 -1.69 4.06 0.57
C ALA A 111 -1.22 4.06 -0.89
N HIS A 112 -1.56 5.08 -1.66
CA HIS A 112 -1.15 5.19 -3.06
C HIS A 112 0.29 5.63 -3.24
N ALA A 113 0.85 6.40 -2.29
CA ALA A 113 2.25 6.79 -2.32
C ALA A 113 3.17 5.58 -2.14
N ASP A 114 2.84 4.66 -1.23
CA ASP A 114 3.62 3.43 -1.02
C ASP A 114 3.58 2.55 -2.29
N ASP A 115 2.39 2.34 -2.87
CA ASP A 115 2.25 1.59 -4.13
C ASP A 115 3.00 2.26 -5.32
N LEU A 116 2.98 3.59 -5.41
CA LEU A 116 3.73 4.34 -6.43
C LEU A 116 5.24 4.21 -6.24
N VAL A 117 5.72 4.29 -5.00
CA VAL A 117 7.15 4.13 -4.67
C VAL A 117 7.59 2.69 -4.96
N ASP A 118 6.80 1.70 -4.59
CA ASP A 118 7.08 0.28 -4.84
C ASP A 118 7.09 -0.05 -6.33
N THR A 119 6.14 0.48 -7.10
CA THR A 119 6.11 0.31 -8.57
C THR A 119 7.29 1.01 -9.25
N LEU A 120 7.64 2.24 -8.85
CA LEU A 120 8.83 2.96 -9.31
C LEU A 120 10.11 2.20 -8.99
N ASP A 121 10.26 1.72 -7.76
CA ASP A 121 11.44 1.00 -7.30
C ASP A 121 11.55 -0.36 -8.00
N TYR A 122 10.45 -1.09 -8.17
CA TYR A 122 10.41 -2.34 -8.94
C TYR A 122 10.82 -2.12 -10.40
N LEU A 123 10.23 -1.12 -11.07
CA LEU A 123 10.55 -0.82 -12.47
C LEU A 123 12.01 -0.39 -12.64
N ASN A 124 12.52 0.46 -11.74
CA ASN A 124 13.93 0.86 -11.74
C ASN A 124 14.87 -0.32 -11.49
N LYS A 125 14.57 -1.18 -10.50
CA LYS A 125 15.34 -2.41 -10.24
C LYS A 125 15.32 -3.34 -11.43
N ALA A 126 14.17 -3.53 -12.08
CA ALA A 126 14.03 -4.33 -13.28
C ALA A 126 14.89 -3.75 -14.42
N LEU A 127 14.84 -2.44 -14.66
CA LEU A 127 15.67 -1.77 -15.68
C LEU A 127 17.17 -1.94 -15.42
N ILE A 128 17.59 -1.73 -14.16
CA ILE A 128 18.98 -1.94 -13.74
C ILE A 128 19.38 -3.39 -13.99
N GLN A 129 18.55 -4.36 -13.62
CA GLN A 129 18.84 -5.77 -13.85
C GLN A 129 18.97 -6.10 -15.35
N VAL A 130 18.08 -5.58 -16.21
CA VAL A 130 18.18 -5.79 -17.66
C VAL A 130 19.45 -5.15 -18.21
N LYS A 131 19.82 -3.94 -17.76
CA LYS A 131 21.08 -3.27 -18.17
C LYS A 131 22.31 -4.05 -17.70
N VAL A 132 22.32 -4.56 -16.47
CA VAL A 132 23.40 -5.40 -15.95
C VAL A 132 23.52 -6.69 -16.75
N ASN A 133 22.39 -7.37 -17.04
CA ASN A 133 22.36 -8.55 -17.88
C ASN A 133 22.92 -8.27 -19.29
N PHE A 134 22.59 -7.10 -19.87
CA PHE A 134 23.16 -6.66 -21.14
C PHE A 134 24.67 -6.44 -21.05
N PHE A 135 25.17 -5.78 -20.00
CA PHE A 135 26.61 -5.61 -19.81
C PHE A 135 27.34 -6.94 -19.64
N ASP A 136 26.73 -7.90 -18.93
CA ASP A 136 27.28 -9.26 -18.79
C ASP A 136 27.28 -10.02 -20.12
N SER A 137 26.19 -9.94 -20.88
CA SER A 137 26.07 -10.50 -22.22
C SER A 137 27.13 -9.88 -23.14
N PHE A 138 27.19 -8.55 -23.21
CA PHE A 138 28.18 -7.83 -24.00
C PHE A 138 29.62 -8.19 -23.61
N ARG A 139 29.92 -8.25 -22.31
CA ARG A 139 31.23 -8.65 -21.81
C ARG A 139 31.59 -10.07 -22.24
N ARG A 140 30.67 -11.04 -22.13
CA ARG A 140 30.89 -12.42 -22.59
C ARG A 140 31.19 -12.46 -24.09
N HIS A 141 30.31 -11.87 -24.90
CA HIS A 141 30.50 -11.84 -26.35
C HIS A 141 31.79 -11.10 -26.77
N PHE A 142 32.17 -10.03 -26.07
CA PHE A 142 33.41 -9.30 -26.34
C PHE A 142 34.65 -10.09 -25.94
N LEU A 143 34.62 -10.78 -24.79
CA LEU A 143 35.70 -11.67 -24.36
C LEU A 143 35.83 -12.87 -25.31
N ASP A 144 34.72 -13.46 -25.76
CA ASP A 144 34.72 -14.54 -26.74
C ASP A 144 35.39 -14.09 -28.05
N VAL A 145 35.07 -12.90 -28.55
CA VAL A 145 35.73 -12.32 -29.75
C VAL A 145 37.24 -12.09 -29.52
N ILE A 146 37.67 -11.70 -28.31
CA ILE A 146 39.11 -11.55 -28.00
C ILE A 146 39.81 -12.91 -27.95
N VAL A 147 39.20 -13.92 -27.33
CA VAL A 147 39.75 -15.27 -27.26
C VAL A 147 39.84 -15.88 -28.66
N GLU A 148 38.81 -15.73 -29.49
CA GLU A 148 38.82 -16.19 -30.89
C GLU A 148 39.89 -15.48 -31.76
N ASN A 149 40.25 -14.24 -31.40
CA ASN A 149 41.35 -13.51 -32.02
C ASN A 149 42.74 -14.02 -31.57
N GLN A 150 42.87 -14.60 -30.37
CA GLN A 150 44.09 -15.34 -30.03
C GLN A 150 44.22 -16.63 -30.86
N ASP A 151 43.09 -17.32 -31.09
CA ASP A 151 43.08 -18.50 -31.96
C ASP A 151 43.47 -18.17 -33.41
N TYR A 152 43.28 -16.92 -33.86
CA TYR A 152 43.78 -16.49 -35.18
C TYR A 152 45.30 -16.56 -35.28
N TYR A 153 46.02 -16.18 -34.22
CA TYR A 153 47.47 -16.23 -34.24
C TYR A 153 47.99 -17.67 -34.28
N ALA A 154 47.44 -18.55 -33.42
CA ALA A 154 47.78 -19.97 -33.41
C ALA A 154 47.40 -20.67 -34.74
N TYR A 155 46.27 -20.30 -35.34
CA TYR A 155 45.87 -20.80 -36.64
C TYR A 155 46.82 -20.36 -37.76
N ILE A 156 47.20 -19.08 -37.80
CA ILE A 156 48.16 -18.55 -38.78
C ILE A 156 49.52 -19.21 -38.64
N GLU A 157 50.00 -19.43 -37.41
CA GLU A 157 51.27 -20.12 -37.16
C GLU A 157 51.22 -21.58 -37.65
N LYS A 158 50.12 -22.31 -37.35
CA LYS A 158 49.90 -23.67 -37.85
C LYS A 158 49.89 -23.73 -39.38
N VAL A 159 49.17 -22.82 -40.03
CA VAL A 159 49.08 -22.73 -41.49
C VAL A 159 50.42 -22.37 -42.11
N SER A 160 51.17 -21.43 -41.52
CA SER A 160 52.52 -21.08 -41.95
C SER A 160 53.46 -22.29 -41.92
N ASN A 161 53.40 -23.08 -40.85
CA ASN A 161 54.16 -24.31 -40.73
C ASN A 161 53.75 -25.36 -41.79
N GLN A 162 52.45 -25.47 -42.09
CA GLN A 162 51.97 -26.34 -43.17
C GLN A 162 52.49 -25.90 -44.55
N PHE A 163 52.45 -24.59 -44.84
CA PHE A 163 53.04 -24.03 -46.06
C PHE A 163 54.52 -24.40 -46.20
N GLN A 164 55.30 -24.19 -45.13
CA GLN A 164 56.74 -24.51 -45.13
C GLN A 164 56.98 -26.01 -45.32
N ASN A 165 56.18 -26.87 -44.69
CA ASN A 165 56.30 -28.32 -44.83
C ASN A 165 55.98 -28.83 -46.25
N ILE A 166 54.97 -28.26 -46.91
CA ILE A 166 54.66 -28.59 -48.31
C ILE A 166 55.82 -28.15 -49.22
N LEU A 167 56.33 -26.93 -49.00
CA LEU A 167 57.46 -26.40 -49.77
C LEU A 167 58.72 -27.26 -49.61
N SER A 168 59.09 -27.60 -48.37
CA SER A 168 60.29 -28.38 -48.08
C SER A 168 60.21 -29.80 -48.63
N ARG A 169 59.06 -30.48 -48.48
CA ARG A 169 58.86 -31.85 -48.97
C ARG A 169 59.04 -31.95 -50.49
N HIS A 170 58.40 -31.07 -51.26
CA HIS A 170 58.54 -31.09 -52.73
C HIS A 170 59.94 -30.65 -53.18
N GLN A 171 60.60 -29.77 -52.42
CA GLN A 171 61.99 -29.40 -52.69
C GLN A 171 62.94 -30.59 -52.48
N GLU A 172 62.77 -31.37 -51.41
CA GLU A 172 63.54 -32.60 -51.17
C GLU A 172 63.30 -33.64 -52.28
N GLU A 173 62.05 -33.84 -52.71
CA GLU A 173 61.74 -34.75 -53.82
C GLU A 173 62.41 -34.33 -55.13
N ILE A 174 62.41 -33.02 -55.45
CA ILE A 174 63.12 -32.49 -56.62
C ILE A 174 64.63 -32.76 -56.50
N ILE A 175 65.23 -32.49 -55.34
CA ILE A 175 66.67 -32.73 -55.10
C ILE A 175 67.00 -34.23 -55.24
N ASN A 176 66.17 -35.12 -54.69
CA ASN A 176 66.38 -36.56 -54.79
C ASN A 176 66.30 -37.06 -56.24
N THR A 177 65.32 -36.57 -57.02
CA THR A 177 65.25 -36.89 -58.45
C THR A 177 66.49 -36.39 -59.21
N PHE A 178 66.95 -35.18 -58.91
CA PHE A 178 68.18 -34.62 -59.49
C PHE A 178 69.41 -35.48 -59.16
N LEU A 179 69.60 -35.87 -57.91
CA LEU A 179 70.73 -36.71 -57.48
C LEU A 179 70.74 -38.07 -58.20
N SER A 180 69.60 -38.75 -58.25
CA SER A 180 69.50 -40.07 -58.91
C SER A 180 69.81 -40.03 -60.41
N LEU A 181 69.35 -38.98 -61.12
CA LEU A 181 69.59 -38.82 -62.56
C LEU A 181 71.01 -38.34 -62.83
N ASN A 182 71.59 -37.55 -61.93
CA ASN A 182 73.00 -37.15 -62.00
C ASN A 182 73.93 -38.36 -61.83
N GLU A 183 73.63 -39.27 -60.90
CA GLU A 183 74.35 -40.55 -60.78
C GLU A 183 74.29 -41.36 -62.09
N GLU A 184 73.12 -41.45 -62.73
CA GLU A 184 72.96 -42.14 -64.02
C GLU A 184 73.81 -41.49 -65.14
N ILE A 185 73.87 -40.16 -65.19
CA ILE A 185 74.72 -39.42 -66.14
C ILE A 185 76.20 -39.68 -65.88
N THR A 186 76.65 -39.62 -64.62
CA THR A 186 78.06 -39.88 -64.28
C THR A 186 78.50 -41.30 -64.69
N HIS A 187 77.64 -42.31 -64.48
CA HIS A 187 77.93 -43.68 -64.89
C HIS A 187 78.00 -43.82 -66.44
N MET A 188 77.22 -43.04 -67.18
CA MET A 188 77.30 -43.01 -68.65
C MET A 188 78.58 -42.32 -69.14
N ASP A 189 79.00 -41.23 -68.49
CA ASP A 189 80.24 -40.52 -68.80
C ASP A 189 81.48 -41.40 -68.52
N ASP A 190 81.50 -42.13 -67.40
CA ASP A 190 82.54 -43.12 -67.12
C ASP A 190 82.63 -44.17 -68.24
N GLY A 191 81.47 -44.63 -68.74
CA GLY A 191 81.38 -45.52 -69.89
C GLY A 191 82.02 -44.94 -71.17
N ILE A 192 81.87 -43.65 -71.44
CA ILE A 192 82.54 -42.97 -72.56
C ILE A 192 84.06 -42.99 -72.35
N THR A 193 84.54 -42.71 -71.14
CA THR A 193 85.99 -42.69 -70.88
C THR A 193 86.63 -44.07 -71.07
N ASP A 194 85.97 -45.14 -70.66
CA ASP A 194 86.45 -46.52 -70.85
C ASP A 194 86.45 -46.94 -72.33
N ILE A 195 85.43 -46.50 -73.09
CA ILE A 195 85.36 -46.68 -74.53
C ILE A 195 86.55 -45.98 -75.21
N ILE A 196 86.88 -44.75 -74.82
CA ILE A 196 88.03 -44.01 -75.36
C ILE A 196 89.37 -44.70 -75.03
N LYS A 197 89.54 -45.21 -73.81
CA LYS A 197 90.76 -45.96 -73.45
C LYS A 197 90.93 -47.21 -74.32
N ARG A 198 89.87 -48.01 -74.48
CA ARG A 198 89.88 -49.21 -75.34
C ARG A 198 90.16 -48.88 -76.80
N LYS A 199 89.65 -47.75 -77.31
CA LYS A 199 89.96 -47.25 -78.66
C LYS A 199 91.46 -47.01 -78.81
N ASN A 200 92.06 -46.26 -77.90
CA ASN A 200 93.47 -45.91 -77.99
C ASN A 200 94.39 -47.14 -77.89
N GLU A 201 94.09 -48.06 -76.97
CA GLU A 201 94.84 -49.31 -76.82
C GLU A 201 94.77 -50.18 -78.09
N THR A 202 93.59 -50.28 -78.70
CA THR A 202 93.40 -51.10 -79.91
C THR A 202 94.05 -50.50 -81.15
N ILE A 203 94.02 -49.17 -81.31
CA ILE A 203 94.76 -48.47 -82.38
C ILE A 203 96.27 -48.70 -82.21
N GLN A 204 96.80 -48.52 -81.00
CA GLN A 204 98.22 -48.74 -80.73
C GLN A 204 98.65 -50.19 -81.01
N ASN A 205 97.81 -51.17 -80.70
CA ASN A 205 98.06 -52.58 -81.03
C ASN A 205 98.05 -52.84 -82.54
N ILE A 206 97.20 -52.15 -83.31
CA ILE A 206 97.15 -52.23 -84.77
C ILE A 206 98.44 -51.63 -85.37
N GLU A 207 98.80 -50.42 -84.97
CA GLU A 207 100.02 -49.74 -85.45
C GLU A 207 101.29 -50.55 -85.14
N THR A 208 101.43 -51.06 -83.92
CA THR A 208 102.58 -51.89 -83.52
C THR A 208 102.68 -53.20 -84.28
N PHE A 209 101.55 -53.82 -84.64
CA PHE A 209 101.53 -55.02 -85.46
C PHE A 209 101.99 -54.74 -86.89
N PHE A 210 101.42 -53.74 -87.57
CA PHE A 210 101.74 -53.44 -88.97
C PHE A 210 103.15 -52.89 -89.14
N THR A 211 103.63 -52.04 -88.22
CA THR A 211 105.03 -51.56 -88.24
C THR A 211 106.04 -52.69 -88.07
N ARG A 212 105.71 -53.74 -87.31
CA ARG A 212 106.56 -54.94 -87.21
C ARG A 212 106.56 -55.77 -88.49
N GLU A 213 105.41 -55.91 -89.15
CA GLU A 213 105.30 -56.64 -90.42
C GLU A 213 106.06 -55.94 -91.56
N MET A 214 105.93 -54.61 -91.68
CA MET A 214 106.62 -53.82 -92.72
C MET A 214 108.16 -53.95 -92.64
N LYS A 215 108.75 -54.07 -91.44
CA LYS A 215 110.20 -54.22 -91.26
C LYS A 215 110.80 -55.46 -91.94
N ASN A 216 110.00 -56.49 -92.25
CA ASN A 216 110.49 -57.70 -92.91
C ASN A 216 110.65 -57.53 -94.44
N TYR A 217 110.17 -56.41 -94.99
CA TYR A 217 110.26 -56.06 -96.41
C TYR A 217 111.34 -54.96 -96.56
N LEU A 218 112.62 -55.37 -96.66
CA LEU A 218 113.74 -54.46 -96.86
C LEU A 218 113.68 -53.83 -98.26
N ASP A 219 113.87 -52.51 -98.39
CA ASP A 219 114.02 -51.81 -99.67
C ASP A 219 115.51 -51.46 -99.87
N ASN A 220 116.18 -52.09 -100.84
CA ASN A 220 117.58 -51.78 -101.14
C ASN A 220 117.64 -50.65 -102.18
N GLN A 221 118.19 -49.49 -101.79
CA GLN A 221 118.22 -48.25 -102.59
C GLN A 221 119.55 -48.00 -103.34
N LEU A 222 120.48 -48.94 -103.35
CA LEU A 222 121.81 -48.73 -103.93
C LEU A 222 121.79 -48.89 -105.46
N MET A 223 122.23 -47.84 -106.17
CA MET A 223 122.36 -47.79 -107.63
C MET A 223 123.83 -47.93 -108.06
N PHE A 224 124.09 -48.45 -109.27
CA PHE A 224 125.46 -48.61 -109.78
C PHE A 224 126.19 -47.29 -110.06
N SER A 225 127.51 -47.31 -109.90
CA SER A 225 128.44 -46.30 -110.44
C SER A 225 128.92 -46.73 -111.84
N PRO A 226 129.04 -45.85 -112.85
CA PRO A 226 129.17 -46.23 -114.28
C PRO A 226 130.51 -46.86 -114.71
N VAL A 227 131.45 -47.13 -113.80
CA VAL A 227 132.77 -47.70 -114.14
C VAL A 227 133.17 -48.68 -113.05
N ALA A 228 132.74 -49.93 -113.16
CA ALA A 228 133.18 -50.99 -112.26
C ALA A 228 133.26 -52.33 -113.00
N ASP A 229 134.45 -52.93 -112.96
CA ASP A 229 134.68 -54.31 -113.39
C ASP A 229 133.75 -55.28 -112.63
N PRO A 230 133.29 -56.36 -113.26
CA PRO A 230 132.39 -57.36 -112.66
C PRO A 230 132.95 -58.06 -111.39
N THR A 231 134.22 -57.84 -111.05
CA THR A 231 134.88 -58.34 -109.82
C THR A 231 134.98 -57.30 -108.69
N SER A 232 134.38 -56.11 -108.85
CA SER A 232 134.34 -55.04 -107.84
C SER A 232 133.62 -55.48 -106.54
N ILE A 233 134.17 -55.06 -105.40
CA ILE A 233 133.61 -55.30 -104.05
C ILE A 233 132.19 -54.73 -103.94
N ASP A 234 131.91 -53.60 -104.59
CA ASP A 234 130.59 -52.95 -104.53
C ASP A 234 129.52 -53.77 -105.25
N ILE A 235 129.87 -54.44 -106.36
CA ILE A 235 128.96 -55.33 -107.10
C ILE A 235 128.70 -56.60 -106.29
N GLN A 236 129.73 -57.17 -105.66
CA GLN A 236 129.57 -58.31 -104.77
C GLN A 236 128.71 -57.97 -103.55
N ALA A 237 128.85 -56.77 -102.98
CA ALA A 237 127.99 -56.28 -101.90
C ALA A 237 126.53 -56.15 -102.35
N LEU A 238 126.27 -55.54 -103.52
CA LEU A 238 124.92 -55.42 -104.10
C LEU A 238 124.26 -56.78 -104.37
N VAL A 239 125.00 -57.73 -104.94
CA VAL A 239 124.51 -59.10 -105.15
C VAL A 239 124.24 -59.78 -103.81
N SER A 240 125.10 -59.59 -102.82
CA SER A 240 124.89 -60.14 -101.47
C SER A 240 123.65 -59.55 -100.79
N ASP A 241 123.41 -58.25 -100.92
CA ASP A 241 122.26 -57.57 -100.34
C ASP A 241 120.94 -58.01 -100.98
N LYS A 242 120.92 -58.25 -102.30
CA LYS A 242 119.75 -58.82 -103.00
C LYS A 242 119.50 -60.28 -102.62
N ILE A 243 120.56 -61.06 -102.41
CA ILE A 243 120.45 -62.42 -101.88
C ILE A 243 119.91 -62.40 -100.44
N VAL A 244 120.35 -61.47 -99.60
CA VAL A 244 119.83 -61.28 -98.23
C VAL A 244 118.36 -60.87 -98.28
N GLN A 245 117.98 -59.90 -99.10
CA GLN A 245 116.59 -59.44 -99.30
C GLN A 245 115.67 -60.59 -99.73
N TYR A 246 116.11 -61.43 -100.69
CA TYR A 246 115.36 -62.62 -101.09
C TYR A 246 115.28 -63.67 -99.97
N ASN A 247 116.37 -63.93 -99.26
CA ASN A 247 116.39 -64.94 -98.19
C ASN A 247 115.55 -64.52 -96.96
N THR A 248 115.54 -63.25 -96.60
CA THR A 248 114.69 -62.72 -95.51
C THR A 248 113.22 -62.78 -95.90
N PHE A 249 112.89 -62.34 -97.11
CA PHE A 249 111.53 -62.44 -97.65
C PHE A 249 111.06 -63.90 -97.76
N LYS A 250 111.94 -64.82 -98.19
CA LYS A 250 111.67 -66.25 -98.27
C LYS A 250 111.34 -66.85 -96.92
N LYS A 251 112.17 -66.60 -95.91
CA LYS A 251 111.91 -67.07 -94.54
C LYS A 251 110.62 -66.49 -93.95
N HIS A 252 110.32 -65.22 -94.24
CA HIS A 252 109.10 -64.56 -93.79
C HIS A 252 107.85 -65.17 -94.42
N LEU A 253 107.83 -65.34 -95.75
CA LEU A 253 106.73 -65.99 -96.46
C LEU A 253 106.54 -67.45 -96.05
N GLU A 254 107.61 -68.23 -95.86
CA GLU A 254 107.52 -69.60 -95.35
C GLU A 254 106.90 -69.64 -93.95
N SER A 255 107.30 -68.71 -93.07
CA SER A 255 106.74 -68.56 -91.73
C SER A 255 105.26 -68.13 -91.75
N GLN A 256 104.89 -67.17 -92.60
CA GLN A 256 103.51 -66.72 -92.77
C GLN A 256 102.63 -67.84 -93.36
N ASN A 257 103.12 -68.56 -94.36
CA ASN A 257 102.44 -69.73 -94.94
C ASN A 257 102.18 -70.79 -93.87
N ALA A 258 103.18 -71.10 -93.03
CA ALA A 258 103.04 -72.05 -91.93
C ALA A 258 102.01 -71.58 -90.89
N LYS A 259 102.04 -70.29 -90.50
CA LYS A 259 101.07 -69.69 -89.58
C LYS A 259 99.65 -69.69 -90.15
N MET A 260 99.48 -69.38 -91.43
CA MET A 260 98.17 -69.38 -92.10
C MET A 260 97.60 -70.80 -92.20
N ILE A 261 98.43 -71.80 -92.51
CA ILE A 261 98.05 -73.22 -92.48
C ILE A 261 97.59 -73.62 -91.07
N ALA A 262 98.35 -73.26 -90.04
CA ALA A 262 98.00 -73.57 -88.64
C ALA A 262 96.68 -72.89 -88.23
N HIS A 263 96.54 -71.59 -88.47
CA HIS A 263 95.36 -70.81 -88.11
C HIS A 263 94.09 -71.30 -88.83
N LEU A 264 94.18 -71.66 -90.11
CA LEU A 264 93.04 -72.19 -90.85
C LEU A 264 92.65 -73.61 -90.40
N ASN A 265 93.63 -74.44 -90.02
CA ASN A 265 93.35 -75.75 -89.43
C ASN A 265 92.69 -75.63 -88.05
N GLU A 266 93.15 -74.69 -87.23
CA GLU A 266 92.55 -74.39 -85.93
C GLU A 266 91.11 -73.90 -86.10
N LYS A 267 90.87 -72.94 -87.01
CA LYS A 267 89.52 -72.45 -87.33
C LYS A 267 88.60 -73.55 -87.87
N ALA A 268 89.11 -74.46 -88.70
CA ALA A 268 88.36 -75.61 -89.18
C ALA A 268 88.02 -76.59 -88.04
N SER A 269 88.93 -76.78 -87.09
CA SER A 269 88.69 -77.63 -85.91
C SER A 269 87.67 -77.02 -84.94
N TYR A 270 87.76 -75.71 -84.70
CA TYR A 270 86.82 -74.97 -83.86
C TYR A 270 85.40 -75.03 -84.42
N LEU A 271 85.24 -74.81 -85.74
CA LEU A 271 83.93 -74.87 -86.38
C LEU A 271 83.30 -76.28 -86.34
N ILE A 272 84.12 -77.34 -86.45
CA ILE A 272 83.63 -78.72 -86.28
C ILE A 272 83.16 -78.92 -84.83
N LYS A 273 83.87 -78.35 -83.85
CA LYS A 273 83.51 -78.44 -82.43
C LYS A 273 82.20 -77.70 -82.14
N GLU A 274 82.05 -76.46 -82.61
CA GLU A 274 80.84 -75.65 -82.40
C GLU A 274 79.60 -76.28 -83.07
N ILE A 275 79.75 -76.84 -84.28
CA ILE A 275 78.64 -77.57 -84.93
C ILE A 275 78.31 -78.86 -84.17
N LYS A 276 79.31 -79.58 -83.65
CA LYS A 276 79.08 -80.77 -82.83
C LYS A 276 78.30 -80.41 -81.56
N GLU A 277 78.70 -79.35 -80.86
CA GLU A 277 78.03 -78.86 -79.65
C GLU A 277 76.58 -78.47 -79.94
N ARG A 278 76.32 -77.67 -80.99
CA ARG A 278 74.93 -77.32 -81.37
C ARG A 278 74.07 -78.52 -81.80
N LEU A 279 74.64 -79.51 -82.48
CA LEU A 279 73.91 -80.72 -82.83
C LEU A 279 73.54 -81.55 -81.60
N LEU A 280 74.39 -81.54 -80.56
CA LEU A 280 74.12 -82.18 -79.28
C LEU A 280 73.08 -81.40 -78.48
N GLU A 281 73.16 -80.06 -78.44
CA GLU A 281 72.15 -79.19 -77.82
C GLU A 281 70.76 -79.32 -78.48
N GLN A 282 70.70 -79.41 -79.80
CA GLN A 282 69.43 -79.63 -80.49
C GLN A 282 68.87 -81.01 -80.17
N LYS A 283 69.73 -82.03 -80.09
CA LYS A 283 69.32 -83.39 -79.71
C LYS A 283 68.88 -83.49 -78.26
N SER A 284 69.49 -82.75 -77.34
CA SER A 284 69.05 -82.68 -75.94
C SER A 284 67.69 -81.96 -75.85
N LEU A 285 67.52 -80.83 -76.51
CA LEU A 285 66.24 -80.11 -76.57
C LEU A 285 65.09 -80.96 -77.11
N GLU A 286 65.32 -81.73 -78.18
CA GLU A 286 64.31 -82.64 -78.75
C GLU A 286 63.84 -83.72 -77.74
N LEU A 287 64.74 -84.20 -76.89
CA LEU A 287 64.49 -85.37 -76.03
C LEU A 287 64.10 -84.99 -74.60
N THR A 288 64.71 -83.96 -74.02
CA THR A 288 64.55 -83.57 -72.61
C THR A 288 63.86 -82.22 -72.42
N GLY A 289 63.71 -81.43 -73.49
CA GLY A 289 63.23 -80.05 -73.42
C GLY A 289 64.24 -79.07 -72.83
N THR A 290 65.48 -79.51 -72.55
CA THR A 290 66.56 -78.70 -71.97
C THR A 290 67.86 -78.90 -72.75
N ALA A 291 68.63 -77.82 -72.97
CA ALA A 291 69.84 -77.87 -73.79
C ALA A 291 71.01 -78.60 -73.09
N ASP A 292 71.00 -78.66 -71.76
CA ASP A 292 72.17 -78.98 -70.95
C ASP A 292 72.45 -80.48 -70.75
N PHE A 293 71.74 -81.39 -71.40
CA PHE A 293 71.93 -82.83 -71.12
C PHE A 293 73.39 -83.30 -71.30
N PHE A 294 74.08 -82.83 -72.35
CA PHE A 294 75.43 -83.28 -72.70
C PHE A 294 76.58 -82.54 -72.00
N THR A 295 76.30 -81.58 -71.09
CA THR A 295 77.35 -80.95 -70.27
C THR A 295 77.81 -81.86 -69.13
N ASP A 296 76.87 -82.55 -68.47
CA ASP A 296 77.15 -83.63 -67.53
C ASP A 296 76.16 -84.80 -67.71
N PRO A 297 76.39 -85.67 -68.71
CA PRO A 297 75.44 -86.66 -69.16
C PRO A 297 75.17 -87.75 -68.12
N GLN A 298 76.01 -87.92 -67.09
CA GLN A 298 75.77 -88.91 -66.03
C GLN A 298 74.81 -88.36 -64.98
N ALA A 299 75.02 -87.13 -64.52
CA ALA A 299 74.15 -86.48 -63.54
C ALA A 299 72.73 -86.25 -64.09
N ASN A 300 72.64 -85.77 -65.34
CA ASN A 300 71.35 -85.47 -65.96
C ASN A 300 70.52 -86.73 -66.28
N LEU A 301 71.17 -87.87 -66.54
CA LEU A 301 70.47 -89.15 -66.75
C LEU A 301 69.86 -89.69 -65.46
N ILE A 302 70.52 -89.46 -64.32
CA ILE A 302 69.96 -89.79 -63.00
C ILE A 302 68.70 -88.94 -62.75
N VAL A 303 68.77 -87.63 -63.03
CA VAL A 303 67.62 -86.70 -62.87
C VAL A 303 66.45 -87.07 -63.79
N LEU A 304 66.72 -87.52 -65.02
CA LEU A 304 65.66 -87.99 -65.92
C LEU A 304 65.06 -89.32 -65.47
N LYS A 305 65.87 -90.23 -64.91
CA LYS A 305 65.38 -91.49 -64.30
C LYS A 305 64.54 -91.23 -63.06
N THR A 306 64.88 -90.26 -62.22
CA THR A 306 64.04 -89.88 -61.07
C THR A 306 62.73 -89.24 -61.52
N ARG A 307 62.75 -88.36 -62.55
CA ARG A 307 61.52 -87.81 -63.14
C ARG A 307 60.64 -88.88 -63.79
N LEU A 308 61.23 -89.90 -64.40
CA LEU A 308 60.49 -91.05 -64.91
C LEU A 308 59.80 -91.82 -63.76
N LEU A 309 60.50 -92.08 -62.66
CA LEU A 309 59.93 -92.71 -61.47
C LEU A 309 58.81 -91.88 -60.84
N GLU A 310 58.94 -90.55 -60.84
CA GLU A 310 57.90 -89.62 -60.38
C GLU A 310 56.67 -89.62 -61.30
N ALA A 311 56.85 -89.62 -62.62
CA ALA A 311 55.77 -89.69 -63.60
C ALA A 311 55.03 -91.05 -63.55
N GLU A 312 55.75 -92.15 -63.35
CA GLU A 312 55.17 -93.48 -63.10
C GLU A 312 54.39 -93.52 -61.79
N ALA A 313 54.88 -92.87 -60.73
CA ALA A 313 54.18 -92.76 -59.45
C ALA A 313 52.90 -91.91 -59.56
N GLN A 314 52.89 -90.88 -60.42
CA GLN A 314 51.74 -90.04 -60.71
C GLN A 314 50.72 -90.68 -61.69
N LYS A 315 51.03 -91.88 -62.23
CA LYS A 315 50.24 -92.63 -63.23
C LYS A 315 50.02 -91.91 -64.56
N ASP A 316 50.90 -90.96 -64.91
CA ASP A 316 50.80 -90.21 -66.16
C ASP A 316 51.48 -90.99 -67.30
N LYS A 317 50.72 -91.89 -67.95
CA LYS A 317 51.25 -92.86 -68.92
C LYS A 317 51.98 -92.21 -70.09
N HIS A 318 51.48 -91.07 -70.57
CA HIS A 318 52.04 -90.41 -71.75
C HIS A 318 53.39 -89.74 -71.46
N GLU A 319 53.57 -89.13 -70.29
CA GLU A 319 54.86 -88.56 -69.90
C GLU A 319 55.87 -89.66 -69.55
N ALA A 320 55.42 -90.73 -68.89
CA ALA A 320 56.28 -91.87 -68.57
C ALA A 320 56.82 -92.56 -69.85
N GLU A 321 55.99 -92.82 -70.87
CA GLU A 321 56.44 -93.40 -72.14
C GLU A 321 57.43 -92.50 -72.89
N LYS A 322 57.18 -91.18 -72.91
CA LYS A 322 58.06 -90.20 -73.55
C LYS A 322 59.42 -90.11 -72.83
N LEU A 323 59.41 -90.09 -71.50
CA LEU A 323 60.62 -90.07 -70.69
C LEU A 323 61.38 -91.40 -70.75
N ALA A 324 60.70 -92.54 -70.85
CA ALA A 324 61.32 -93.85 -71.04
C ALA A 324 62.08 -93.94 -72.37
N LEU A 325 61.46 -93.49 -73.48
CA LEU A 325 62.10 -93.36 -74.79
C LEU A 325 63.30 -92.39 -74.75
N ALA A 326 63.17 -91.27 -74.05
CA ALA A 326 64.27 -90.32 -73.86
C ALA A 326 65.43 -90.95 -73.06
N VAL A 327 65.15 -91.70 -71.99
CA VAL A 327 66.18 -92.38 -71.18
C VAL A 327 66.87 -93.50 -71.96
N GLU A 328 66.14 -94.29 -72.75
CA GLU A 328 66.72 -95.36 -73.56
C GLU A 328 67.65 -94.83 -74.65
N THR A 329 67.23 -93.77 -75.34
CA THR A 329 68.05 -93.10 -76.37
C THR A 329 69.26 -92.36 -75.78
N LEU A 330 69.09 -91.69 -74.65
CA LEU A 330 70.17 -90.94 -73.99
C LEU A 330 71.14 -91.83 -73.20
N ASN A 331 70.76 -93.05 -72.79
CA ASN A 331 71.71 -94.05 -72.28
C ASN A 331 72.82 -94.38 -73.30
N GLN A 332 72.57 -94.17 -74.60
CA GLN A 332 73.54 -94.35 -75.67
C GLN A 332 74.28 -93.05 -76.06
N TYR A 333 74.42 -92.09 -75.13
CA TYR A 333 75.02 -90.77 -75.39
C TYR A 333 76.38 -90.80 -76.10
N ARG A 334 77.24 -91.80 -75.83
CA ARG A 334 78.54 -91.95 -76.53
C ARG A 334 78.39 -92.18 -78.03
N LEU A 335 77.41 -92.98 -78.45
CA LEU A 335 77.12 -93.21 -79.87
C LEU A 335 76.53 -91.95 -80.51
N LEU A 336 75.70 -91.21 -79.77
CA LEU A 336 75.14 -89.93 -80.23
C LEU A 336 76.24 -88.87 -80.44
N GLU A 337 77.24 -88.81 -79.56
CA GLU A 337 78.42 -87.94 -79.74
C GLU A 337 79.23 -88.31 -80.99
N GLU A 338 79.48 -89.60 -81.22
CA GLU A 338 80.17 -90.07 -82.43
C GLU A 338 79.39 -89.77 -83.72
N HIS A 339 78.06 -89.96 -83.69
CA HIS A 339 77.18 -89.63 -84.80
C HIS A 339 77.12 -88.12 -85.05
N ALA A 340 77.03 -87.31 -84.00
CA ALA A 340 77.08 -85.85 -84.07
C ALA A 340 78.42 -85.39 -84.64
N GLU A 341 79.54 -86.02 -84.28
CA GLU A 341 80.85 -85.70 -84.81
C GLU A 341 81.00 -86.07 -86.29
N LYS A 342 80.56 -87.27 -86.70
CA LYS A 342 80.53 -87.66 -88.12
C LYS A 342 79.67 -86.70 -88.94
N ARG A 343 78.54 -86.24 -88.40
CA ARG A 343 77.63 -85.30 -89.05
C ARG A 343 78.18 -83.87 -89.07
N ALA A 344 78.82 -83.41 -88.00
CA ALA A 344 79.52 -82.13 -87.94
C ALA A 344 80.65 -82.06 -88.96
N ARG A 345 81.46 -83.14 -89.09
CA ARG A 345 82.49 -83.27 -90.13
C ARG A 345 81.90 -83.24 -91.54
N PHE A 346 80.72 -83.84 -91.75
CA PHE A 346 80.03 -83.80 -93.03
C PHE A 346 79.50 -82.40 -93.38
N LEU A 347 78.86 -81.70 -92.42
CA LEU A 347 78.33 -80.35 -92.61
C LEU A 347 79.44 -79.32 -92.80
N ALA A 348 80.51 -79.42 -92.01
CA ALA A 348 81.70 -78.59 -92.14
C ALA A 348 82.50 -78.88 -93.43
N ARG A 349 82.20 -79.96 -94.17
CA ARG A 349 82.96 -80.37 -95.36
C ARG A 349 82.95 -79.32 -96.47
N LYS A 350 81.81 -78.65 -96.71
CA LYS A 350 81.71 -77.60 -97.75
C LYS A 350 82.57 -76.38 -97.37
N GLN A 351 82.52 -75.96 -96.12
CA GLN A 351 83.27 -74.82 -95.61
C GLN A 351 84.77 -75.13 -95.48
N ARG A 352 85.14 -76.34 -95.07
CA ARG A 352 86.52 -76.83 -95.09
C ARG A 352 87.08 -76.90 -96.52
N ARG A 353 86.28 -77.32 -97.51
CA ARG A 353 86.68 -77.26 -98.92
C ARG A 353 86.90 -75.82 -99.39
N TYR A 354 86.03 -74.90 -99.00
CA TYR A 354 86.19 -73.47 -99.30
C TYR A 354 87.46 -72.89 -98.65
N LEU A 355 87.70 -73.15 -97.37
CA LEU A 355 88.92 -72.72 -96.66
C LEU A 355 90.19 -73.33 -97.29
N ASN A 356 90.15 -74.62 -97.65
CA ASN A 356 91.26 -75.27 -98.35
C ASN A 356 91.48 -74.69 -99.76
N ARG A 357 90.42 -74.24 -100.43
CA ARG A 357 90.52 -73.56 -101.73
C ARG A 357 91.18 -72.19 -101.58
N MET A 358 90.74 -71.39 -100.61
CA MET A 358 91.35 -70.09 -100.29
C MET A 358 92.83 -70.26 -99.92
N LEU A 359 93.16 -71.27 -99.11
CA LEU A 359 94.55 -71.60 -98.75
C LEU A 359 95.36 -72.03 -99.98
N LYS A 360 94.77 -72.81 -100.88
CA LYS A 360 95.43 -73.19 -102.13
C LYS A 360 95.67 -71.99 -103.05
N GLU A 361 94.70 -71.09 -103.18
CA GLU A 361 94.83 -69.86 -103.95
C GLU A 361 95.93 -68.95 -103.36
N TYR A 362 95.92 -68.74 -102.04
CA TYR A 362 96.97 -68.01 -101.32
C TYR A 362 98.36 -68.64 -101.47
N LEU A 363 98.50 -69.95 -101.31
CA LEU A 363 99.77 -70.65 -101.49
C LEU A 363 100.26 -70.58 -102.95
N ILE A 364 99.35 -70.62 -103.93
CA ILE A 364 99.69 -70.44 -105.35
C ILE A 364 100.19 -69.01 -105.60
N GLU A 365 99.53 -67.99 -105.04
CA GLU A 365 99.97 -66.60 -105.17
C GLU A 365 101.31 -66.36 -104.48
N SER A 366 101.49 -66.84 -103.25
CA SER A 366 102.77 -66.80 -102.53
C SER A 366 103.88 -67.53 -103.30
N ALA A 367 103.59 -68.70 -103.89
CA ALA A 367 104.56 -69.41 -104.71
C ALA A 367 104.87 -68.68 -106.02
N LYS A 368 103.88 -68.01 -106.64
CA LYS A 368 104.10 -67.18 -107.84
C LYS A 368 104.98 -65.97 -107.53
N THR A 369 104.72 -65.25 -106.44
CA THR A 369 105.54 -64.11 -106.03
C THR A 369 106.97 -64.55 -105.69
N MET A 370 107.12 -65.68 -104.98
CA MET A 370 108.42 -66.30 -104.71
C MET A 370 109.17 -66.69 -106.00
N ASN A 371 108.51 -67.41 -106.91
CA ASN A 371 109.11 -67.85 -108.17
C ASN A 371 109.47 -66.66 -109.07
N ASN A 372 108.66 -65.60 -109.07
CA ASN A 372 108.97 -64.38 -109.80
C ASN A 372 110.20 -63.70 -109.20
N LEU A 373 110.30 -63.60 -107.88
CA LEU A 373 111.46 -63.02 -107.20
C LEU A 373 112.73 -63.86 -107.42
N GLU A 374 112.64 -65.19 -107.32
CA GLU A 374 113.74 -66.12 -107.59
C GLU A 374 114.19 -66.04 -109.04
N ARG A 375 113.24 -65.93 -109.98
CA ARG A 375 113.53 -65.71 -111.40
C ARG A 375 114.22 -64.37 -111.61
N THR A 376 113.73 -63.28 -111.00
CA THR A 376 114.41 -61.98 -111.10
C THR A 376 115.80 -62.02 -110.48
N LEU A 377 116.01 -62.74 -109.37
CA LEU A 377 117.31 -62.87 -108.71
C LEU A 377 118.29 -63.71 -109.54
N SER A 378 117.86 -64.84 -110.10
CA SER A 378 118.69 -65.66 -110.98
C SER A 378 119.06 -64.95 -112.28
N LEU A 379 118.10 -64.22 -112.89
CA LEU A 379 118.36 -63.37 -114.05
C LEU A 379 119.30 -62.21 -113.69
N TYR A 380 119.13 -61.60 -112.52
CA TYR A 380 120.01 -60.56 -112.00
C TYR A 380 121.44 -61.07 -111.84
N GLN A 381 121.62 -62.23 -111.19
CA GLN A 381 122.94 -62.87 -111.01
C GLN A 381 123.60 -63.22 -112.35
N ASN A 382 122.84 -63.82 -113.28
CA ASN A 382 123.39 -64.18 -114.58
C ASN A 382 123.75 -62.93 -115.41
N LEU A 383 122.92 -61.89 -115.39
CA LEU A 383 123.20 -60.66 -116.15
C LEU A 383 124.30 -59.82 -115.51
N MET A 384 124.46 -59.87 -114.19
CA MET A 384 125.57 -59.20 -113.50
C MET A 384 126.95 -59.56 -114.08
N ASP A 385 127.11 -60.80 -114.53
CA ASP A 385 128.35 -61.29 -115.13
C ASP A 385 128.59 -60.75 -116.56
N TYR A 386 127.55 -60.24 -117.24
CA TYR A 386 127.60 -59.81 -118.65
C TYR A 386 127.33 -58.30 -118.85
N ASP A 387 126.31 -57.74 -118.19
CA ASP A 387 125.86 -56.35 -118.29
C ASP A 387 125.18 -55.88 -116.98
N THR A 388 125.85 -54.96 -116.30
CA THR A 388 125.41 -54.40 -115.01
C THR A 388 124.19 -53.48 -115.13
N PHE A 389 124.01 -52.76 -116.24
CA PHE A 389 122.85 -51.88 -116.44
C PHE A 389 121.58 -52.67 -116.69
N LEU A 390 121.66 -53.74 -117.50
CA LEU A 390 120.51 -54.62 -117.73
C LEU A 390 120.13 -55.38 -116.44
N ALA A 391 121.13 -55.79 -115.66
CA ALA A 391 120.90 -56.36 -114.34
C ALA A 391 120.18 -55.37 -113.41
N GLN A 392 120.55 -54.08 -113.40
CA GLN A 392 119.87 -53.07 -112.59
C GLN A 392 118.37 -52.95 -112.91
N ALA A 393 117.99 -52.96 -114.20
CA ALA A 393 116.58 -52.91 -114.59
C ALA A 393 115.78 -54.11 -114.06
N ILE A 394 116.37 -55.31 -114.05
CA ILE A 394 115.74 -56.51 -113.47
C ILE A 394 115.73 -56.45 -111.93
N GLY A 395 116.78 -55.87 -111.34
CA GLY A 395 116.83 -55.56 -109.91
C GLY A 395 115.73 -54.60 -109.47
N ASP A 396 115.40 -53.59 -110.28
CA ASP A 396 114.32 -52.64 -110.03
C ASP A 396 112.92 -53.28 -110.08
N ASP A 397 112.73 -54.30 -110.90
CA ASP A 397 111.47 -55.05 -110.93
C ASP A 397 111.28 -55.89 -109.65
N SER A 398 112.34 -56.42 -109.05
CA SER A 398 112.27 -57.10 -107.75
C SER A 398 111.87 -56.15 -106.61
N THR A 399 112.37 -54.91 -106.61
CA THR A 399 112.00 -53.88 -105.62
C THR A 399 110.59 -53.35 -105.83
N LYS A 400 110.10 -53.25 -107.08
CA LYS A 400 108.68 -52.91 -107.34
C LYS A 400 107.72 -53.94 -106.72
N ILE A 401 108.05 -55.23 -106.80
CA ILE A 401 107.23 -56.29 -106.18
C ILE A 401 107.17 -56.10 -104.66
N ILE A 402 108.29 -55.78 -104.02
CA ILE A 402 108.37 -55.56 -102.56
C ILE A 402 107.63 -54.27 -102.14
N LYS A 403 107.74 -53.19 -102.92
CA LYS A 403 107.01 -51.93 -102.67
C LYS A 403 105.51 -52.10 -102.77
N ALA A 404 105.01 -52.85 -103.76
CA ALA A 404 103.58 -53.11 -103.89
C ALA A 404 102.99 -53.86 -102.67
N GLU A 405 103.76 -54.75 -102.04
CA GLU A 405 103.35 -55.44 -100.80
C GLU A 405 103.38 -54.50 -99.58
N LEU A 406 104.34 -53.59 -99.50
CA LEU A 406 104.40 -52.55 -98.46
C LEU A 406 103.19 -51.61 -98.55
N ASP A 407 102.89 -51.09 -99.75
CA ASP A 407 101.73 -50.22 -99.99
C ASP A 407 100.41 -50.92 -99.61
N HIS A 408 100.29 -52.21 -99.94
CA HIS A 408 99.11 -52.99 -99.58
C HIS A 408 98.96 -53.16 -98.06
N LEU A 409 100.05 -53.36 -97.31
CA LEU A 409 100.02 -53.44 -95.85
C LEU A 409 99.63 -52.10 -95.19
N GLU A 410 100.12 -50.97 -95.72
CA GLU A 410 99.75 -49.63 -95.25
C GLU A 410 98.26 -49.34 -95.44
N ILE A 411 97.72 -49.64 -96.64
CA ILE A 411 96.29 -49.46 -96.94
C ILE A 411 95.42 -50.32 -96.00
N LEU A 412 95.86 -51.54 -95.68
CA LEU A 412 95.14 -52.41 -94.74
C LEU A 412 95.15 -51.89 -93.30
N ALA A 413 96.26 -51.30 -92.84
CA ALA A 413 96.35 -50.67 -91.53
C ALA A 413 95.36 -49.50 -91.42
N MET A 414 95.41 -48.58 -92.39
CA MET A 414 94.52 -47.41 -92.46
C MET A 414 93.04 -47.82 -92.49
N ASN A 415 92.67 -48.82 -93.29
CA ASN A 415 91.29 -49.31 -93.36
C ASN A 415 90.80 -49.90 -92.04
N LYS A 416 91.65 -50.60 -91.29
CA LYS A 416 91.28 -51.16 -89.98
C LYS A 416 91.09 -50.06 -88.93
N GLU A 417 91.98 -49.07 -88.91
CA GLU A 417 91.85 -47.90 -88.04
C GLU A 417 90.57 -47.10 -88.32
N LEU A 418 90.27 -46.86 -89.60
CA LEU A 418 89.04 -46.17 -90.02
C LEU A 418 87.77 -46.90 -89.56
N LYS A 419 87.71 -48.22 -89.76
CA LYS A 419 86.55 -49.01 -89.34
C LYS A 419 86.33 -48.94 -87.83
N LEU A 420 87.41 -49.02 -87.07
CA LEU A 420 87.38 -48.92 -85.62
C LEU A 420 86.90 -47.53 -85.18
N ASN A 421 87.40 -46.45 -85.79
CA ASN A 421 86.94 -45.09 -85.53
C ASN A 421 85.43 -44.91 -85.74
N ILE A 422 84.88 -45.43 -86.85
CA ILE A 422 83.44 -45.34 -87.16
C ILE A 422 82.61 -46.05 -86.08
N ASP A 423 82.99 -47.26 -85.69
CA ASP A 423 82.26 -48.02 -84.65
C ASP A 423 82.27 -47.28 -83.30
N PHE A 424 83.38 -46.60 -82.96
CA PHE A 424 83.48 -45.78 -81.75
C PHE A 424 82.60 -44.52 -81.80
N ASP A 425 82.58 -43.82 -82.94
CA ASP A 425 81.76 -42.61 -83.10
C ASP A 425 80.27 -42.92 -82.98
N ILE A 426 79.81 -44.04 -83.56
CA ILE A 426 78.41 -44.51 -83.42
C ILE A 426 78.07 -44.77 -81.95
N ASN A 427 78.94 -45.46 -81.22
CA ASN A 427 78.70 -45.76 -79.81
C ASN A 427 78.70 -44.49 -78.93
N SER A 428 79.58 -43.53 -79.21
CA SER A 428 79.60 -42.23 -78.52
C SER A 428 78.31 -41.43 -78.75
N ILE A 429 77.82 -41.40 -79.99
CA ILE A 429 76.55 -40.73 -80.33
C ILE A 429 75.38 -41.40 -79.58
N ASN A 430 75.33 -42.74 -79.53
CA ASN A 430 74.28 -43.47 -78.82
C ASN A 430 74.26 -43.21 -77.30
N ILE A 431 75.40 -42.93 -76.68
CA ILE A 431 75.44 -42.55 -75.26
C ILE A 431 74.95 -41.10 -75.08
N LYS A 432 75.36 -40.18 -75.96
CA LYS A 432 74.88 -38.79 -75.94
C LYS A 432 73.37 -38.67 -76.11
N THR A 433 72.77 -39.47 -76.99
CA THR A 433 71.30 -39.47 -77.14
C THR A 433 70.60 -39.94 -75.88
N LYS A 434 71.14 -40.96 -75.19
CA LYS A 434 70.62 -41.43 -73.90
C LYS A 434 70.74 -40.36 -72.80
N ILE A 435 71.83 -39.61 -72.75
CA ILE A 435 71.98 -38.47 -71.81
C ILE A 435 70.85 -37.45 -72.03
N ASN A 436 70.57 -37.08 -73.29
CA ASN A 436 69.47 -36.15 -73.60
C ASN A 436 68.08 -36.71 -73.22
N GLU A 437 67.87 -38.02 -73.31
CA GLU A 437 66.62 -38.66 -72.85
C GLU A 437 66.46 -38.57 -71.31
N VAL A 438 67.56 -38.75 -70.58
CA VAL A 438 67.60 -38.61 -69.11
C VAL A 438 67.34 -37.16 -68.68
N GLU A 439 67.93 -36.18 -69.37
CA GLU A 439 67.65 -34.76 -69.12
C GLU A 439 66.18 -34.39 -69.36
N ASN A 440 65.56 -34.91 -70.43
CA ASN A 440 64.14 -34.66 -70.70
C ASN A 440 63.23 -35.29 -69.62
N LYS A 441 63.60 -36.47 -69.11
CA LYS A 441 62.89 -37.09 -67.97
C LYS A 441 63.00 -36.22 -66.71
N LEU A 442 64.18 -35.64 -66.43
CA LEU A 442 64.37 -34.70 -65.33
C LEU A 442 63.41 -33.49 -65.45
N ILE A 443 63.41 -32.84 -66.62
CA ILE A 443 62.54 -31.66 -66.86
C ILE A 443 61.07 -32.02 -66.62
N TYR A 444 60.62 -33.18 -67.10
CA TYR A 444 59.25 -33.62 -66.90
C TYR A 444 58.92 -33.88 -65.42
N GLN A 445 59.80 -34.58 -64.69
CA GLN A 445 59.58 -34.88 -63.26
C GLN A 445 59.57 -33.62 -62.40
N VAL A 446 60.49 -32.68 -62.64
CA VAL A 446 60.52 -31.38 -61.94
C VAL A 446 59.23 -30.60 -62.21
N LYS A 447 58.79 -30.50 -63.47
CA LYS A 447 57.52 -29.82 -63.81
C LYS A 447 56.32 -30.46 -63.11
N LYS A 448 56.25 -31.80 -63.08
CA LYS A 448 55.19 -32.53 -62.38
C LYS A 448 55.18 -32.19 -60.89
N GLN A 449 56.35 -32.17 -60.24
CA GLN A 449 56.45 -31.85 -58.82
C GLN A 449 56.07 -30.41 -58.49
N MET A 450 56.47 -29.45 -59.31
CA MET A 450 56.05 -28.05 -59.14
C MET A 450 54.53 -27.88 -59.27
N LEU A 451 53.89 -28.61 -60.20
CA LEU A 451 52.44 -28.58 -60.34
C LEU A 451 51.71 -29.18 -59.13
N LEU A 452 52.20 -30.31 -58.60
CA LEU A 452 51.63 -30.91 -57.39
C LEU A 452 51.76 -29.98 -56.19
N GLN A 453 52.92 -29.37 -56.00
CA GLN A 453 53.14 -28.34 -54.98
C GLN A 453 52.12 -27.20 -55.12
N GLN A 454 51.90 -26.68 -56.34
CA GLN A 454 50.92 -25.61 -56.57
C GLN A 454 49.49 -26.03 -56.20
N ILE A 455 49.08 -27.25 -56.53
CA ILE A 455 47.73 -27.75 -56.19
C ILE A 455 47.54 -27.78 -54.68
N GLU A 456 48.47 -28.38 -53.93
CA GLU A 456 48.36 -28.47 -52.47
C GLU A 456 48.38 -27.09 -51.79
N LEU A 457 49.19 -26.15 -52.30
CA LEU A 457 49.20 -24.78 -51.80
C LEU A 457 47.87 -24.07 -52.07
N ILE A 458 47.24 -24.30 -53.22
CA ILE A 458 45.93 -23.71 -53.55
C ILE A 458 44.83 -24.29 -52.65
N GLU A 459 44.84 -25.60 -52.39
CA GLU A 459 43.91 -26.24 -51.46
C GLU A 459 44.04 -25.65 -50.05
N LEU A 460 45.27 -25.47 -49.56
CA LEU A 460 45.51 -24.84 -48.26
C LEU A 460 45.02 -23.39 -48.23
N ILE A 461 45.17 -22.63 -49.31
CA ILE A 461 44.63 -21.26 -49.43
C ILE A 461 43.09 -21.27 -49.38
N ALA A 462 42.44 -22.22 -50.03
CA ALA A 462 40.99 -22.36 -49.99
C ALA A 462 40.49 -22.65 -48.56
N ASP A 463 41.16 -23.54 -47.83
CA ASP A 463 40.84 -23.84 -46.43
C ASP A 463 40.98 -22.61 -45.51
N ILE A 464 42.01 -21.79 -45.72
CA ILE A 464 42.18 -20.51 -45.02
C ILE A 464 40.99 -19.58 -45.28
N GLN A 465 40.54 -19.47 -46.53
CA GLN A 465 39.43 -18.59 -46.89
C GLN A 465 38.11 -19.04 -46.23
N ILE A 466 37.84 -20.35 -46.21
CA ILE A 466 36.65 -20.91 -45.54
C ILE A 466 36.68 -20.59 -44.04
N SER A 467 37.81 -20.86 -43.37
CA SER A 467 38.00 -20.54 -41.94
C SER A 467 37.77 -19.06 -41.63
N ILE A 468 38.30 -18.14 -42.45
CA ILE A 468 38.08 -16.69 -42.28
C ILE A 468 36.61 -16.31 -42.48
N LEU A 469 35.93 -16.92 -43.45
CA LEU A 469 34.51 -16.66 -43.72
C LEU A 469 33.64 -17.12 -42.55
N ASP A 470 33.86 -18.32 -42.02
CA ASP A 470 33.13 -18.84 -40.87
C ASP A 470 33.31 -17.94 -39.64
N LYS A 471 34.54 -17.51 -39.36
CA LYS A 471 34.81 -16.57 -38.26
C LYS A 471 34.16 -15.21 -38.47
N LYS A 472 34.16 -14.66 -39.70
CA LYS A 472 33.45 -13.41 -40.00
C LYS A 472 31.94 -13.54 -39.82
N ALA A 473 31.35 -14.68 -40.20
CA ALA A 473 29.94 -14.96 -39.97
C ALA A 473 29.61 -15.00 -38.47
N MET A 474 30.46 -15.65 -37.67
CA MET A 474 30.36 -15.70 -36.21
C MET A 474 30.34 -14.29 -35.60
N VAL A 475 31.33 -13.44 -35.90
CA VAL A 475 31.38 -12.03 -35.45
C VAL A 475 30.16 -11.22 -35.88
N PHE A 476 29.63 -11.47 -37.09
CA PHE A 476 28.41 -10.79 -37.54
C PHE A 476 27.17 -11.22 -36.73
N THR A 477 27.05 -12.51 -36.42
CA THR A 477 25.93 -13.02 -35.60
C THR A 477 25.96 -12.46 -34.17
N THR A 478 27.14 -12.40 -33.53
CA THR A 478 27.29 -11.84 -32.19
C THR A 478 26.96 -10.35 -32.17
N LYS A 479 27.41 -9.58 -33.18
CA LYS A 479 27.06 -8.16 -33.32
C LYS A 479 25.54 -7.95 -33.45
N ASN A 480 24.86 -8.77 -34.25
CA ASN A 480 23.41 -8.68 -34.41
C ASN A 480 22.65 -9.03 -33.12
N MET A 481 23.12 -10.01 -32.34
CA MET A 481 22.54 -10.34 -31.03
C MET A 481 22.64 -9.16 -30.07
N VAL A 482 23.82 -8.53 -29.96
CA VAL A 482 24.02 -7.34 -29.12
C VAL A 482 23.12 -6.18 -29.56
N GLN A 483 22.97 -5.96 -30.87
CA GLN A 483 22.05 -4.93 -31.38
C GLN A 483 20.58 -5.21 -31.04
N ARG A 484 20.13 -6.47 -31.14
CA ARG A 484 18.77 -6.86 -30.76
C ARG A 484 18.50 -6.63 -29.28
N GLU A 485 19.43 -7.02 -28.40
CA GLU A 485 19.31 -6.78 -26.96
C GLU A 485 19.24 -5.27 -26.65
N ARG A 486 20.07 -4.45 -27.30
CA ARG A 486 20.02 -2.99 -27.18
C ARG A 486 18.66 -2.41 -27.56
N ILE A 487 18.10 -2.81 -28.71
CA ILE A 487 16.76 -2.34 -29.15
C ILE A 487 15.68 -2.74 -28.14
N LEU A 488 15.81 -3.91 -27.52
CA LEU A 488 14.86 -4.39 -26.51
C LEU A 488 14.93 -3.55 -25.24
N ILE A 489 16.14 -3.17 -24.80
CA ILE A 489 16.34 -2.22 -23.69
C ILE A 489 15.71 -0.86 -24.02
N ASP A 490 15.99 -0.31 -25.20
CA ASP A 490 15.44 1.00 -25.60
C ASP A 490 13.90 0.96 -25.60
N ARG A 491 13.29 -0.12 -26.09
CA ARG A 491 11.82 -0.32 -26.05
C ARG A 491 11.27 -0.41 -24.63
N LEU A 492 11.97 -1.13 -23.74
CA LEU A 492 11.59 -1.24 -22.33
C LEU A 492 11.69 0.13 -21.63
N GLU A 493 12.75 0.90 -21.88
CA GLU A 493 12.87 2.28 -21.37
C GLU A 493 11.72 3.16 -21.84
N THR A 494 11.38 3.11 -23.14
CA THR A 494 10.25 3.91 -23.65
C THR A 494 8.91 3.49 -23.03
N ALA A 495 8.68 2.18 -22.87
CA ALA A 495 7.45 1.68 -22.26
C ALA A 495 7.36 2.03 -20.77
N MET A 496 8.48 1.95 -20.04
CA MET A 496 8.56 2.37 -18.65
C MET A 496 8.30 3.86 -18.48
N ASN A 497 8.92 4.71 -19.29
CA ASN A 497 8.71 6.16 -19.22
C ASN A 497 7.24 6.52 -19.48
N TYR A 498 6.62 5.90 -20.49
CA TYR A 498 5.20 6.10 -20.78
C TYR A 498 4.31 5.66 -19.60
N HIS A 499 4.61 4.52 -18.98
CA HIS A 499 3.87 4.06 -17.81
C HIS A 499 4.06 4.97 -16.58
N LEU A 500 5.26 5.50 -16.38
CA LEU A 500 5.53 6.46 -15.30
C LEU A 500 4.81 7.80 -15.53
N GLU A 501 4.76 8.29 -16.77
CA GLU A 501 3.96 9.47 -17.13
C GLU A 501 2.47 9.22 -16.86
N TYR A 502 1.94 8.06 -17.25
CA TYR A 502 0.57 7.66 -16.94
C TYR A 502 0.29 7.66 -15.42
N LEU A 503 1.14 6.99 -14.64
CA LEU A 503 1.00 6.93 -13.18
C LEU A 503 1.03 8.33 -12.55
N HIS A 504 1.88 9.22 -13.07
CA HIS A 504 1.94 10.60 -12.59
C HIS A 504 0.67 11.40 -12.93
N GLN A 505 0.14 11.25 -14.15
CA GLN A 505 -1.12 11.88 -14.56
C GLN A 505 -2.31 11.38 -13.74
N VAL A 506 -2.43 10.08 -13.52
CA VAL A 506 -3.50 9.48 -12.70
C VAL A 506 -3.40 9.96 -11.25
N ALA A 507 -2.21 10.02 -10.67
CA ALA A 507 -2.01 10.55 -9.33
C ALA A 507 -2.40 12.04 -9.23
N GLY A 508 -2.05 12.84 -10.24
CA GLY A 508 -2.46 14.24 -10.34
C GLY A 508 -3.98 14.41 -10.41
N LEU A 509 -4.65 13.59 -11.24
CA LEU A 509 -6.10 13.59 -11.40
C LEU A 509 -6.82 13.13 -10.12
N ASN A 510 -6.36 12.07 -9.47
CA ASN A 510 -6.93 11.60 -8.21
C ASN A 510 -6.79 12.64 -7.10
N ARG A 511 -5.66 13.36 -7.05
CA ARG A 511 -5.45 14.45 -6.08
C ARG A 511 -6.35 15.65 -6.37
N ALA A 512 -6.53 16.01 -7.64
CA ALA A 512 -7.47 17.04 -8.05
C ALA A 512 -8.92 16.64 -7.70
N TRP A 513 -9.29 15.38 -7.94
CA TRP A 513 -10.59 14.82 -7.56
C TRP A 513 -10.83 14.89 -6.07
N ASN A 514 -9.88 14.44 -5.26
CA ASN A 514 -9.97 14.56 -3.80
C ASN A 514 -10.11 16.03 -3.39
N SER A 515 -9.26 16.94 -3.87
CA SER A 515 -9.28 18.34 -3.46
C SER A 515 -10.57 19.07 -3.86
N GLU A 516 -10.95 19.02 -5.14
CA GLU A 516 -12.07 19.80 -5.67
C GLU A 516 -13.42 19.29 -5.18
N VAL A 517 -13.61 17.96 -5.13
CA VAL A 517 -14.87 17.36 -4.64
C VAL A 517 -15.03 17.62 -3.14
N LEU A 518 -13.94 17.56 -2.36
CA LEU A 518 -14.00 17.84 -0.93
C LEU A 518 -14.21 19.32 -0.61
N GLU A 519 -13.64 20.25 -1.38
CA GLU A 519 -13.95 21.67 -1.20
C GLU A 519 -15.45 21.94 -1.36
N LEU A 520 -16.10 21.31 -2.34
CA LEU A 520 -17.55 21.40 -2.54
C LEU A 520 -18.34 20.76 -1.39
N ILE A 521 -17.91 19.59 -0.89
CA ILE A 521 -18.53 18.93 0.28
C ILE A 521 -18.35 19.77 1.56
N ILE A 522 -17.17 20.35 1.77
CA ILE A 522 -16.88 21.22 2.92
C ILE A 522 -17.75 22.47 2.85
N ALA A 523 -17.90 23.07 1.66
CA ALA A 523 -18.79 24.22 1.45
C ALA A 523 -20.25 23.89 1.80
N ASP A 524 -20.77 22.71 1.39
CA ASP A 524 -22.11 22.23 1.78
C ASP A 524 -22.22 22.03 3.30
N ILE A 525 -21.27 21.35 3.93
CA ILE A 525 -21.26 21.13 5.39
C ILE A 525 -21.26 22.45 6.16
N ARG A 526 -20.45 23.43 5.72
CA ARG A 526 -20.40 24.78 6.32
C ARG A 526 -21.66 25.60 6.04
N GLY A 527 -22.30 25.41 4.88
CA GLY A 527 -23.61 26.01 4.58
C GLY A 527 -24.74 25.47 5.48
N ARG A 528 -24.69 24.18 5.84
CA ARG A 528 -25.64 23.58 6.81
C ARG A 528 -25.36 24.03 8.24
N GLU A 529 -24.09 24.23 8.60
CA GLU A 529 -23.67 24.78 9.89
C GLU A 529 -24.27 26.17 10.12
N THR A 530 -24.13 27.08 9.16
CA THR A 530 -24.65 28.45 9.27
C THR A 530 -26.17 28.47 9.38
N TYR A 531 -26.87 27.65 8.59
CA TYR A 531 -28.32 27.48 8.70
C TYR A 531 -28.75 27.00 10.10
N ASN A 532 -28.13 25.94 10.63
CA ASN A 532 -28.48 25.40 11.95
C ASN A 532 -28.21 26.40 13.08
N ILE A 533 -27.13 27.18 13.00
CA ILE A 533 -26.84 28.25 13.96
C ILE A 533 -27.96 29.30 13.95
N HIS A 534 -28.40 29.74 12.77
CA HIS A 534 -29.48 30.73 12.64
C HIS A 534 -30.83 30.21 13.19
N VAL A 535 -31.13 28.91 13.01
CA VAL A 535 -32.33 28.28 13.60
C VAL A 535 -32.27 28.29 15.13
N VAL A 536 -31.12 27.96 15.72
CA VAL A 536 -30.93 27.99 17.18
C VAL A 536 -31.02 29.43 17.73
N GLU A 537 -30.44 30.40 17.03
CA GLU A 537 -30.53 31.82 17.39
C GLU A 537 -31.99 32.30 17.41
N ALA A 538 -32.76 32.01 16.37
CA ALA A 538 -34.16 32.40 16.28
C ALA A 538 -35.04 31.70 17.34
N ALA A 539 -34.81 30.41 17.60
CA ALA A 539 -35.51 29.66 18.65
C ALA A 539 -35.22 30.22 20.06
N SER A 540 -34.01 30.72 20.29
CA SER A 540 -33.62 31.24 21.60
C SER A 540 -34.39 32.50 22.00
N LYS A 541 -34.74 33.38 21.04
CA LYS A 541 -35.55 34.59 21.29
C LYS A 541 -36.95 34.23 21.78
N VAL A 542 -37.59 33.21 21.17
CA VAL A 542 -38.91 32.72 21.59
C VAL A 542 -38.87 32.11 22.99
N LYS A 543 -37.82 31.31 23.29
CA LYS A 543 -37.61 30.73 24.63
C LYS A 543 -37.42 31.79 25.71
N LEU A 544 -36.77 32.91 25.40
CA LEU A 544 -36.60 34.02 26.36
C LEU A 544 -37.95 34.66 26.71
N GLY A 545 -38.77 34.98 25.71
CA GLY A 545 -40.10 35.55 25.94
C GLY A 545 -41.01 34.66 26.81
N LEU A 546 -40.96 33.34 26.60
CA LEU A 546 -41.70 32.38 27.45
C LEU A 546 -41.24 32.42 28.91
N LYS A 547 -39.93 32.49 29.18
CA LYS A 547 -39.39 32.57 30.55
C LYS A 547 -39.79 33.88 31.24
N GLU A 548 -39.82 35.00 30.51
CA GLU A 548 -40.25 36.30 31.04
C GLU A 548 -41.74 36.32 31.41
N TYR A 549 -42.58 35.67 30.61
CA TYR A 549 -44.00 35.45 30.94
C TYR A 549 -44.17 34.62 32.22
N ASP A 550 -43.44 33.52 32.37
CA ASP A 550 -43.53 32.66 33.56
C ASP A 550 -43.20 33.45 34.85
N MET A 551 -42.23 34.37 34.79
CA MET A 551 -41.91 35.29 35.89
C MET A 551 -43.05 36.27 36.19
N LYS A 552 -43.65 36.90 35.17
CA LYS A 552 -44.80 37.81 35.34
C LYS A 552 -46.01 37.06 35.92
N ALA A 553 -46.28 35.84 35.46
CA ALA A 553 -47.38 35.01 35.93
C ALA A 553 -47.19 34.60 37.41
N LEU A 554 -45.95 34.26 37.81
CA LEU A 554 -45.62 33.96 39.20
C LEU A 554 -45.85 35.18 40.12
N HIS A 555 -45.45 36.38 39.66
CA HIS A 555 -45.66 37.64 40.39
C HIS A 555 -47.15 37.95 40.63
N PHE A 556 -48.02 37.75 39.64
CA PHE A 556 -49.45 38.01 39.85
C PHE A 556 -50.12 36.97 40.77
N LYS A 557 -49.66 35.72 40.74
CA LYS A 557 -50.14 34.68 41.66
C LYS A 557 -49.78 35.01 43.12
N THR A 558 -48.55 35.44 43.39
CA THR A 558 -48.12 35.80 44.76
C THR A 558 -48.89 37.01 45.29
N MET A 559 -49.13 38.05 44.48
CA MET A 559 -49.97 39.19 44.88
C MET A 559 -51.40 38.77 45.25
N PHE A 560 -52.01 37.86 44.48
CA PHE A 560 -53.36 37.35 44.75
C PHE A 560 -53.45 36.62 46.09
N GLU A 561 -52.47 35.74 46.37
CA GLU A 561 -52.44 34.97 47.62
C GLU A 561 -52.32 35.88 48.85
N ASN A 562 -51.56 36.98 48.74
CA ASN A 562 -51.44 37.98 49.78
C ASN A 562 -52.76 38.76 50.02
N GLU A 563 -53.43 39.20 48.95
CA GLU A 563 -54.73 39.91 49.05
C GLU A 563 -55.82 39.02 49.67
N LEU A 564 -55.88 37.74 49.27
CA LEU A 564 -56.83 36.76 49.81
C LEU A 564 -56.63 36.55 51.32
N SER A 565 -55.38 36.43 51.75
CA SER A 565 -55.04 36.22 53.16
C SER A 565 -55.47 37.39 54.05
N TYR A 566 -55.30 38.63 53.56
CA TYR A 566 -55.71 39.83 54.27
C TYR A 566 -57.24 39.92 54.45
N LEU A 567 -58.00 39.51 53.42
CA LEU A 567 -59.46 39.49 53.46
C LEU A 567 -60.00 38.52 54.52
N VAL A 568 -59.43 37.31 54.57
CA VAL A 568 -59.83 36.26 55.54
C VAL A 568 -59.59 36.75 56.98
N MET A 569 -58.48 37.43 57.23
CA MET A 569 -58.14 38.00 58.54
C MET A 569 -59.11 39.11 59.00
N GLN A 570 -59.59 39.96 58.09
CA GLN A 570 -60.56 41.00 58.43
C GLN A 570 -61.94 40.44 58.78
N SER A 571 -62.37 39.39 58.07
CA SER A 571 -63.66 38.72 58.31
C SER A 571 -63.72 38.10 59.71
N SER A 572 -62.66 37.38 60.12
CA SER A 572 -62.62 36.76 61.45
C SER A 572 -62.69 37.79 62.57
N ARG A 573 -61.97 38.92 62.46
CA ARG A 573 -61.94 39.97 63.48
C ARG A 573 -63.32 40.60 63.74
N VAL A 574 -64.07 40.95 62.70
CA VAL A 574 -65.38 41.60 62.88
C VAL A 574 -66.42 40.64 63.48
N SER A 575 -66.30 39.34 63.19
CA SER A 575 -67.17 38.34 63.81
C SER A 575 -67.00 38.28 65.35
N GLU A 576 -65.77 38.43 65.84
CA GLU A 576 -65.46 38.45 67.27
C GLU A 576 -65.92 39.76 67.95
N GLU A 577 -65.74 40.93 67.31
CA GLU A 577 -66.17 42.23 67.85
C GLU A 577 -67.70 42.31 68.05
N ASN A 578 -68.50 41.74 67.13
CA ASN A 578 -69.96 41.71 67.26
C ASN A 578 -70.46 40.84 68.41
N ALA A 579 -69.79 39.72 68.71
CA ALA A 579 -70.19 38.82 69.79
C ALA A 579 -70.10 39.50 71.16
N ILE A 580 -69.02 40.25 71.40
CA ILE A 580 -68.78 40.98 72.65
C ILE A 580 -69.85 42.06 72.88
N HIS A 581 -70.25 42.78 71.84
CA HIS A 581 -71.24 43.86 71.96
C HIS A 581 -72.63 43.35 72.38
N ASN A 582 -73.03 42.18 71.89
CA ASN A 582 -74.34 41.59 72.18
C ASN A 582 -74.48 41.14 73.64
N GLU A 583 -73.41 40.59 74.23
CA GLU A 583 -73.39 40.13 75.62
C GLU A 583 -73.57 41.29 76.62
N PHE A 584 -73.00 42.46 76.30
CA PHE A 584 -73.12 43.66 77.14
C PHE A 584 -74.54 44.23 77.23
N LEU A 585 -75.32 44.18 76.15
CA LEU A 585 -76.69 44.70 76.13
C LEU A 585 -77.66 43.86 76.97
N LEU A 586 -77.55 42.54 76.93
CA LEU A 586 -78.42 41.62 77.66
C LEU A 586 -78.26 41.76 79.18
N THR A 587 -77.03 41.86 79.66
CA THR A 587 -76.71 41.98 81.09
C THR A 587 -77.24 43.29 81.72
N THR A 588 -77.33 44.37 80.95
CA THR A 588 -77.82 45.66 81.44
C THR A 588 -79.32 45.62 81.77
N LEU A 589 -80.13 44.97 80.92
CA LEU A 589 -81.59 44.88 81.10
C LEU A 589 -81.96 43.99 82.30
N GLU A 590 -81.21 42.93 82.54
CA GLU A 590 -81.43 42.02 83.67
C GLU A 590 -81.27 42.74 85.03
N ASN A 591 -80.32 43.67 85.14
CA ASN A 591 -80.12 44.45 86.36
C ASN A 591 -81.27 45.41 86.67
N GLN A 592 -81.91 46.00 85.65
CA GLN A 592 -83.04 46.92 85.83
C GLN A 592 -84.28 46.21 86.42
N MET A 593 -84.52 44.96 86.00
CA MET A 593 -85.58 44.11 86.55
C MET A 593 -85.36 43.80 88.04
N ARG A 594 -84.11 43.64 88.46
CA ARG A 594 -83.80 43.33 89.86
C ARG A 594 -84.09 44.53 90.78
N PHE A 595 -83.69 45.73 90.38
CA PHE A 595 -83.85 46.95 91.17
C PHE A 595 -85.31 47.30 91.48
N THR A 596 -86.18 47.22 90.47
CA THR A 596 -87.61 47.57 90.60
C THR A 596 -88.36 46.66 91.57
N LYS A 597 -87.97 45.38 91.66
CA LYS A 597 -88.57 44.42 92.60
C LYS A 597 -88.29 44.77 94.06
N GLU A 598 -87.07 45.20 94.37
CA GLU A 598 -86.66 45.55 95.74
C GLU A 598 -87.43 46.78 96.28
N GLN A 599 -87.81 47.74 95.41
CA GLN A 599 -88.55 48.94 95.82
C GLN A 599 -90.01 48.66 96.21
N ILE A 600 -90.67 47.70 95.54
CA ILE A 600 -92.05 47.30 95.85
C ILE A 600 -92.15 46.72 97.27
N ASP A 601 -91.14 45.95 97.68
CA ASP A 601 -91.11 45.32 99.00
C ASP A 601 -90.94 46.37 100.12
N LEU A 602 -90.15 47.42 99.88
CA LEU A 602 -89.93 48.52 100.82
C LEU A 602 -91.21 49.33 101.10
N ALA A 603 -91.98 49.67 100.07
CA ALA A 603 -93.21 50.46 100.20
C ALA A 603 -94.25 49.82 101.14
N ASN A 604 -94.38 48.48 101.09
CA ASN A 604 -95.32 47.76 101.95
C ASN A 604 -94.96 47.82 103.45
N ILE A 605 -93.66 47.86 103.76
CA ILE A 605 -93.18 47.91 105.15
C ILE A 605 -93.46 49.29 105.76
N GLU A 606 -93.25 50.36 104.99
CA GLU A 606 -93.46 51.73 105.47
C GLU A 606 -94.91 52.01 105.86
N TYR A 607 -95.87 51.55 105.05
CA TYR A 607 -97.31 51.71 105.32
C TYR A 607 -97.70 51.20 106.71
N ARG A 608 -97.23 50.00 107.08
CA ARG A 608 -97.59 49.36 108.35
C ARG A 608 -97.14 50.18 109.56
N LEU A 609 -95.96 50.76 109.50
CA LEU A 609 -95.41 51.59 110.59
C LEU A 609 -96.19 52.89 110.79
N ARG A 610 -96.68 53.51 109.71
CA ARG A 610 -97.44 54.77 109.78
C ARG A 610 -98.79 54.59 110.48
N VAL A 611 -99.51 53.50 110.19
CA VAL A 611 -100.83 53.21 110.77
C VAL A 611 -100.77 53.03 112.29
N GLU A 612 -99.78 52.31 112.81
CA GLU A 612 -99.63 52.07 114.25
C GLU A 612 -99.41 53.36 115.05
N ALA A 613 -98.69 54.34 114.51
CA ALA A 613 -98.41 55.60 115.18
C ALA A 613 -99.65 56.49 115.33
N ILE A 614 -100.52 56.53 114.31
CA ILE A 614 -101.70 57.40 114.26
C ILE A 614 -102.72 57.01 115.33
N ILE A 615 -103.03 55.72 115.46
CA ILE A 615 -104.07 55.21 116.38
C ILE A 615 -103.72 55.57 117.83
N LYS A 616 -102.44 55.42 118.21
CA LYS A 616 -101.99 55.61 119.59
C LYS A 616 -102.17 57.05 120.09
N ALA A 617 -101.96 58.05 119.23
CA ALA A 617 -102.06 59.47 119.62
C ALA A 617 -103.52 59.89 119.91
N VAL A 618 -104.47 59.34 119.15
CA VAL A 618 -105.90 59.71 119.26
C VAL A 618 -106.54 59.16 120.53
N ASP A 619 -106.18 57.96 120.96
CA ASP A 619 -106.73 57.36 122.18
C ASP A 619 -106.37 58.15 123.46
N GLU A 620 -105.19 58.77 123.51
CA GLU A 620 -104.74 59.57 124.65
C GLU A 620 -105.57 60.85 124.84
N GLU A 621 -105.90 61.55 123.74
CA GLU A 621 -106.68 62.80 123.82
C GLU A 621 -108.15 62.55 124.23
N ARG A 622 -108.71 61.39 123.87
CA ARG A 622 -110.11 61.04 124.17
C ARG A 622 -110.36 60.91 125.68
N ALA A 623 -109.40 60.37 126.43
CA ALA A 623 -109.51 60.19 127.87
C ALA A 623 -109.60 61.53 128.62
N TYR A 624 -108.79 62.51 128.22
CA TYR A 624 -108.71 63.82 128.87
C TYR A 624 -110.04 64.60 128.84
N PHE A 625 -110.77 64.57 127.72
CA PHE A 625 -112.00 65.37 127.58
C PHE A 625 -113.18 64.86 128.42
N ASN A 626 -113.23 63.57 128.74
CA ASN A 626 -114.32 62.99 129.51
C ASN A 626 -114.27 63.37 131.00
N GLU A 627 -113.09 63.35 131.63
CA GLU A 627 -112.92 63.72 133.05
C GLU A 627 -113.37 65.16 133.34
N PHE A 628 -113.19 66.07 132.38
CA PHE A 628 -113.55 67.48 132.54
C PHE A 628 -115.07 67.69 132.72
N ILE A 629 -115.89 66.90 132.01
CA ILE A 629 -117.36 67.04 132.00
C ILE A 629 -117.96 66.71 133.38
N GLU A 630 -117.53 65.61 134.01
CA GLU A 630 -118.07 65.15 135.31
C GLU A 630 -117.87 66.18 136.43
N SER A 631 -116.74 66.89 136.42
CA SER A 631 -116.41 67.88 137.46
C SER A 631 -117.37 69.09 137.48
N ALA A 632 -117.93 69.45 136.32
CA ALA A 632 -118.77 70.64 136.17
C ALA A 632 -120.18 70.45 136.74
N GLU A 633 -120.76 69.25 136.57
CA GLU A 633 -122.14 68.94 136.99
C GLU A 633 -122.31 68.97 138.53
N GLN A 634 -121.30 68.55 139.29
CA GLN A 634 -121.35 68.49 140.76
C GLN A 634 -121.53 69.87 141.45
N LYS A 635 -121.13 70.98 140.81
CA LYS A 635 -121.26 72.33 141.39
C LYS A 635 -122.71 72.78 141.53
N TYR A 636 -123.55 72.51 140.53
CA TYR A 636 -124.93 73.00 140.51
C TYR A 636 -125.83 72.29 141.53
N HIS A 637 -125.60 71.00 141.78
CA HIS A 637 -126.35 70.26 142.80
C HIS A 637 -126.16 70.82 144.22
N LYS A 638 -124.98 71.37 144.55
CA LYS A 638 -124.74 72.00 145.87
C LYS A 638 -125.61 73.23 146.10
N ASN A 639 -125.84 74.07 145.09
CA ASN A 639 -126.61 75.31 145.23
C ASN A 639 -128.09 75.09 145.55
N ILE A 640 -128.69 73.99 145.07
CA ILE A 640 -130.10 73.64 145.34
C ILE A 640 -130.34 73.39 146.84
N THR A 641 -129.40 72.71 147.51
CA THR A 641 -129.53 72.35 148.94
C THR A 641 -129.48 73.55 149.89
N ILE A 642 -128.80 74.63 149.52
CA ILE A 642 -128.69 75.85 150.34
C ILE A 642 -130.04 76.58 150.41
N LEU A 643 -130.72 76.68 149.27
CA LEU A 643 -131.99 77.40 149.10
C LEU A 643 -133.14 76.78 149.91
N GLU A 644 -133.13 75.46 150.08
CA GLU A 644 -134.14 74.69 150.81
C GLU A 644 -134.13 74.97 152.32
N ASN A 645 -132.95 75.28 152.89
CA ASN A 645 -132.79 75.62 154.29
C ASN A 645 -133.32 77.02 154.65
N GLU A 646 -133.14 78.01 153.76
CA GLU A 646 -133.58 79.40 154.00
C GLU A 646 -135.12 79.51 154.10
N TYR A 647 -135.83 78.75 153.27
CA TYR A 647 -137.29 78.77 153.22
C TYR A 647 -137.96 78.30 154.52
N GLN A 648 -137.40 77.29 155.19
CA GLN A 648 -137.99 76.72 156.41
C GLN A 648 -137.95 77.70 157.60
N VAL A 649 -136.92 78.55 157.68
CA VAL A 649 -136.72 79.48 158.79
C VAL A 649 -137.79 80.58 158.82
N GLU A 650 -138.15 81.14 157.66
CA GLU A 650 -139.13 82.23 157.60
C GLU A 650 -140.57 81.77 157.87
N LEU A 651 -140.88 80.53 157.53
CA LEU A 651 -142.22 79.95 157.69
C LEU A 651 -142.61 79.79 159.17
N TYR A 652 -141.67 79.35 160.01
CA TYR A 652 -141.88 79.23 161.46
C TYR A 652 -142.16 80.57 162.14
N LYS A 653 -141.49 81.64 161.72
CA LYS A 653 -141.58 82.98 162.34
C LYS A 653 -142.96 83.59 162.19
N ASN A 654 -143.61 83.40 161.05
CA ASN A 654 -144.91 83.99 160.75
C ASN A 654 -146.09 83.23 161.38
N LEU A 655 -145.95 81.92 161.60
CA LEU A 655 -146.98 81.13 162.30
C LEU A 655 -147.13 81.53 163.77
N HIS A 656 -146.02 81.80 164.47
CA HIS A 656 -146.03 82.15 165.89
C HIS A 656 -146.76 83.48 166.19
N MET A 657 -146.67 84.48 165.31
CA MET A 657 -147.34 85.77 165.51
C MET A 657 -148.87 85.72 165.30
N LEU A 658 -149.39 84.63 164.74
CA LEU A 658 -150.80 84.47 164.39
C LEU A 658 -151.64 83.98 165.58
N GLU A 659 -151.04 83.28 166.53
CA GLU A 659 -151.73 82.73 167.71
C GLU A 659 -151.97 83.77 168.82
N GLU A 660 -151.12 84.80 168.94
CA GLU A 660 -151.12 85.71 170.09
C GLU A 660 -152.16 86.84 170.05
N THR A 661 -152.87 87.07 168.93
CA THR A 661 -153.68 88.29 168.77
C THR A 661 -155.19 88.03 168.62
N LYS A 662 -156.01 88.73 169.43
CA LYS A 662 -157.49 88.63 169.45
C LYS A 662 -158.24 89.70 168.62
N ASP A 663 -157.53 90.51 167.85
CA ASP A 663 -158.12 91.59 167.06
C ASP A 663 -158.22 91.22 165.57
N LEU A 664 -159.43 91.27 165.00
CA LEU A 664 -159.79 90.72 163.67
C LEU A 664 -159.05 91.36 162.47
N LYS A 665 -158.44 92.52 162.65
CA LYS A 665 -157.66 93.20 161.59
C LYS A 665 -156.26 92.64 161.42
N ILE A 666 -155.65 92.11 162.49
CA ILE A 666 -154.25 91.69 162.49
C ILE A 666 -154.10 90.29 161.86
N GLN A 667 -155.07 89.41 162.10
CA GLN A 667 -155.09 88.06 161.48
C GLN A 667 -155.17 88.07 159.94
N LYS A 668 -155.86 89.04 159.34
CA LYS A 668 -155.95 89.14 157.87
C LYS A 668 -154.65 89.59 157.20
N LEU A 669 -153.81 90.36 157.90
CA LEU A 669 -152.52 90.80 157.39
C LEU A 669 -151.52 89.64 157.40
N LEU A 670 -151.47 88.87 158.49
CA LEU A 670 -150.55 87.75 158.62
C LEU A 670 -150.80 86.61 157.62
N ASN A 671 -152.06 86.28 157.33
CA ASN A 671 -152.36 85.26 156.32
C ASN A 671 -151.88 85.64 154.91
N LYS A 672 -151.76 86.94 154.61
CA LYS A 672 -151.32 87.44 153.31
C LYS A 672 -149.81 87.33 153.11
N ASP A 673 -149.04 87.34 154.20
CA ASP A 673 -147.58 87.24 154.16
C ASP A 673 -147.11 85.77 154.03
N LEU A 674 -147.85 84.81 154.58
CA LEU A 674 -147.58 83.38 154.39
C LEU A 674 -147.72 82.92 152.93
N GLU A 675 -148.69 83.46 152.17
CA GLU A 675 -148.86 83.12 150.75
C GLU A 675 -147.74 83.67 149.85
N LYS A 676 -147.13 84.81 150.22
CA LYS A 676 -146.01 85.39 149.45
C LYS A 676 -144.75 84.55 149.55
N LEU A 677 -144.47 84.00 150.74
CA LEU A 677 -143.27 83.22 150.99
C LEU A 677 -143.23 81.92 150.20
N ARG A 678 -144.36 81.21 150.13
CA ARG A 678 -144.45 79.95 149.37
C ARG A 678 -144.14 80.15 147.88
N LYS A 679 -144.66 81.22 147.27
CA LYS A 679 -144.43 81.52 145.84
C LYS A 679 -142.98 81.95 145.54
N GLY A 680 -142.25 82.47 146.52
CA GLY A 680 -140.84 82.86 146.34
C GLY A 680 -139.92 81.67 146.15
N TYR A 681 -140.07 80.63 146.98
CA TYR A 681 -139.21 79.44 146.95
C TYR A 681 -139.34 78.63 145.65
N GLU A 682 -140.57 78.38 145.20
CA GLU A 682 -140.83 77.62 143.97
C GLU A 682 -140.21 78.30 142.73
N ALA A 683 -140.17 79.64 142.69
CA ALA A 683 -139.57 80.38 141.58
C ALA A 683 -138.04 80.28 141.56
N SER A 684 -137.38 80.27 142.73
CA SER A 684 -135.92 80.21 142.83
C SER A 684 -135.35 78.82 142.49
N GLN A 685 -136.09 77.74 142.79
CA GLN A 685 -135.65 76.38 142.47
C GLN A 685 -135.59 76.12 140.96
N ILE A 686 -136.56 76.63 140.20
CA ILE A 686 -136.63 76.45 138.74
C ILE A 686 -135.45 77.17 138.05
N GLN A 687 -135.02 78.33 138.55
CA GLN A 687 -133.90 79.08 137.97
C GLN A 687 -132.56 78.34 138.02
N ILE A 688 -132.32 77.53 139.06
CA ILE A 688 -131.04 76.80 139.19
C ILE A 688 -130.97 75.62 138.23
N LEU A 689 -132.09 74.92 137.98
CA LEU A 689 -132.13 73.81 137.02
C LEU A 689 -131.97 74.28 135.58
N GLU A 690 -132.60 75.40 135.20
CA GLU A 690 -132.40 75.98 133.88
C GLU A 690 -130.95 76.44 133.63
N ALA A 691 -130.21 76.81 134.69
CA ALA A 691 -128.81 77.20 134.57
C ALA A 691 -127.88 76.00 134.27
N LEU A 692 -128.22 74.80 134.73
CA LEU A 692 -127.44 73.57 134.49
C LEU A 692 -127.55 73.13 133.02
N GLU A 693 -128.76 73.08 132.46
CA GLU A 693 -128.97 72.67 131.06
C GLU A 693 -128.41 73.67 130.04
N LYS A 694 -128.26 74.94 130.43
CA LYS A 694 -127.73 76.01 129.56
C LYS A 694 -126.23 76.27 129.74
N ASP A 695 -125.48 75.46 130.50
CA ASP A 695 -124.05 75.68 130.71
C ASP A 695 -123.25 75.39 129.42
N GLN A 696 -122.74 76.46 128.79
CA GLN A 696 -122.06 76.40 127.49
C GLN A 696 -120.78 75.54 127.50
N LYS A 697 -120.15 75.35 128.66
CA LYS A 697 -118.83 74.67 128.73
C LYS A 697 -118.92 73.17 128.48
N ILE A 698 -119.98 72.49 128.92
CA ILE A 698 -120.17 71.05 128.73
C ILE A 698 -120.51 70.73 127.26
N ILE A 699 -121.29 71.59 126.61
CA ILE A 699 -121.70 71.40 125.21
C ILE A 699 -120.48 71.52 124.26
N GLN A 700 -119.57 72.46 124.53
CA GLN A 700 -118.36 72.65 123.71
C GLN A 700 -117.39 71.46 123.79
N THR A 701 -117.22 70.86 124.97
CA THR A 701 -116.32 69.71 125.16
C THR A 701 -116.84 68.45 124.44
N LYS A 702 -118.17 68.20 124.47
CA LYS A 702 -118.77 67.09 123.70
C LYS A 702 -118.64 67.23 122.19
N ARG A 703 -118.61 68.45 121.64
CA ARG A 703 -118.37 68.67 120.19
C ARG A 703 -116.94 68.32 119.81
N ARG A 704 -115.95 68.77 120.58
CA ARG A 704 -114.52 68.48 120.32
C ARG A 704 -114.21 66.98 120.26
N LEU A 705 -114.84 66.17 121.10
CA LEU A 705 -114.70 64.70 121.05
C LEU A 705 -115.12 64.08 119.72
N ARG A 706 -116.11 64.64 119.00
CA ARG A 706 -116.54 64.14 117.69
C ARG A 706 -115.60 64.54 116.56
N ASP A 707 -115.05 65.75 116.62
CA ASP A 707 -114.11 66.24 115.60
C ASP A 707 -112.83 65.38 115.59
N LEU A 708 -112.43 64.88 116.75
CA LEU A 708 -111.25 64.03 116.94
C LEU A 708 -111.39 62.66 116.25
N ASP A 709 -112.56 62.04 116.36
CA ASP A 709 -112.85 60.76 115.69
C ASP A 709 -112.83 60.91 114.15
N ALA A 710 -113.26 62.05 113.61
CA ALA A 710 -113.22 62.31 112.16
C ALA A 710 -111.77 62.45 111.62
N HIS A 711 -110.88 63.07 112.39
CA HIS A 711 -109.48 63.22 111.98
C HIS A 711 -108.71 61.90 111.89
N LEU A 712 -109.08 60.88 112.68
CA LEU A 712 -108.45 59.56 112.62
C LEU A 712 -108.75 58.84 111.29
N GLU A 713 -109.98 58.92 110.80
CA GLU A 713 -110.36 58.25 109.55
C GLU A 713 -109.64 58.84 108.32
N ASP A 714 -109.46 60.17 108.27
CA ASP A 714 -108.75 60.82 107.17
C ASP A 714 -107.26 60.45 107.13
N ALA A 715 -106.60 60.44 108.30
CA ALA A 715 -105.17 60.12 108.38
C ALA A 715 -104.85 58.67 107.94
N LEU A 716 -105.77 57.72 108.16
CA LEU A 716 -105.59 56.33 107.72
C LEU A 716 -105.72 56.18 106.20
N LYS A 717 -106.63 56.94 105.56
CA LYS A 717 -106.77 56.92 104.10
C LYS A 717 -105.54 57.48 103.39
N ASP A 718 -104.97 58.56 103.89
CA ASP A 718 -103.76 59.17 103.32
C ASP A 718 -102.55 58.23 103.37
N ALA A 719 -102.45 57.39 104.40
CA ALA A 719 -101.37 56.40 104.46
C ALA A 719 -101.53 55.31 103.38
N GLU A 720 -102.77 54.91 103.06
CA GLU A 720 -103.05 53.84 102.11
C GLU A 720 -102.78 54.26 100.66
N THR A 721 -103.14 55.49 100.30
CA THR A 721 -102.91 56.02 98.94
C THR A 721 -101.42 56.06 98.57
N LEU A 722 -100.55 56.50 99.48
CA LEU A 722 -99.11 56.54 99.25
C LEU A 722 -98.48 55.17 98.97
N ARG A 723 -98.97 54.11 99.63
CA ARG A 723 -98.50 52.73 99.39
C ARG A 723 -98.84 52.28 97.98
N ASP A 724 -100.06 52.54 97.55
CA ASP A 724 -100.56 51.99 96.29
C ASP A 724 -99.93 52.68 95.08
N ASP A 725 -99.70 54.00 95.16
CA ASP A 725 -99.03 54.77 94.10
C ASP A 725 -97.59 54.27 93.84
N THR A 726 -96.81 54.07 94.92
CA THR A 726 -95.41 53.61 94.81
C THR A 726 -95.29 52.19 94.26
N ILE A 727 -96.22 51.29 94.62
CA ILE A 727 -96.27 49.93 94.09
C ILE A 727 -96.64 49.93 92.61
N GLN A 728 -97.50 50.84 92.17
CA GLN A 728 -97.93 50.90 90.77
C GLN A 728 -96.79 51.34 89.84
N GLU A 729 -96.08 52.44 90.17
CA GLU A 729 -94.98 52.94 89.33
C GLU A 729 -93.87 51.90 89.11
N MET A 730 -93.47 51.19 90.17
CA MET A 730 -92.38 50.21 90.09
C MET A 730 -92.78 48.93 89.35
N LYS A 731 -94.06 48.55 89.39
CA LYS A 731 -94.57 47.43 88.59
C LYS A 731 -94.50 47.73 87.09
N GLU A 732 -94.83 48.95 86.68
CA GLU A 732 -94.76 49.36 85.27
C GLU A 732 -93.32 49.29 84.74
N GLN A 733 -92.35 49.80 85.49
CA GLN A 733 -90.94 49.74 85.11
C GLN A 733 -90.40 48.29 85.02
N TYR A 734 -90.82 47.41 85.93
CA TYR A 734 -90.45 46.00 85.88
C TYR A 734 -90.98 45.32 84.61
N THR A 735 -92.24 45.56 84.25
CA THR A 735 -92.84 44.98 83.03
C THR A 735 -92.14 45.47 81.77
N PHE A 736 -91.81 46.76 81.68
CA PHE A 736 -91.11 47.31 80.52
C PHE A 736 -89.72 46.70 80.31
N ALA A 737 -88.93 46.56 81.39
CA ALA A 737 -87.59 45.97 81.29
C ALA A 737 -87.64 44.49 80.87
N LYS A 738 -88.63 43.75 81.39
CA LYS A 738 -88.82 42.33 81.09
C LYS A 738 -89.22 42.08 79.64
N ASP A 739 -90.20 42.81 79.11
CA ASP A 739 -90.66 42.64 77.72
C ASP A 739 -89.52 42.91 76.73
N ARG A 740 -88.65 43.87 77.03
CA ARG A 740 -87.52 44.23 76.18
C ARG A 740 -86.41 43.17 76.21
N TYR A 741 -86.14 42.58 77.37
CA TYR A 741 -85.19 41.48 77.51
C TYR A 741 -85.64 40.23 76.74
N ASP A 742 -86.91 39.84 76.90
CA ASP A 742 -87.48 38.66 76.25
C ASP A 742 -87.59 38.83 74.72
N ALA A 743 -87.79 40.05 74.23
CA ALA A 743 -87.74 40.34 72.80
C ALA A 743 -86.31 40.26 72.23
N LEU A 744 -85.30 40.86 72.89
CA LEU A 744 -83.94 40.95 72.35
C LEU A 744 -83.19 39.62 72.32
N LYS A 745 -83.44 38.75 73.30
CA LYS A 745 -82.74 37.45 73.44
C LYS A 745 -82.82 36.56 72.17
N PRO A 746 -84.00 36.24 71.61
CA PRO A 746 -84.10 35.42 70.39
C PRO A 746 -83.59 36.12 69.12
N TYR A 747 -83.63 37.45 69.05
CA TYR A 747 -83.12 38.20 67.88
C TYR A 747 -81.59 38.26 67.80
N LEU A 748 -80.88 38.09 68.93
CA LEU A 748 -79.42 38.09 68.96
C LEU A 748 -78.83 36.71 68.61
N ASP A 749 -79.50 35.62 69.01
CA ASP A 749 -79.06 34.25 68.71
C ASP A 749 -79.19 33.87 67.22
N GLN A 750 -80.06 34.54 66.45
CA GLN A 750 -80.39 34.17 65.07
C GLN A 750 -79.82 35.13 63.99
N LYS A 751 -78.94 36.09 64.31
CA LYS A 751 -78.49 37.08 63.31
C LYS A 751 -77.29 36.62 62.45
N VAL A 752 -77.52 36.72 61.13
CA VAL A 752 -76.55 36.64 60.02
C VAL A 752 -75.48 37.72 60.16
N ASN A 753 -74.23 37.34 59.94
CA ASN A 753 -73.07 38.21 60.01
C ASN A 753 -73.13 39.27 58.89
N ILE A 754 -73.10 40.56 59.23
CA ILE A 754 -73.40 41.68 58.31
C ILE A 754 -72.38 41.80 57.15
N LEU A 755 -71.23 41.11 57.24
CA LEU A 755 -70.14 41.14 56.26
C LEU A 755 -70.10 39.96 55.27
N ASP A 756 -71.02 38.98 55.34
CA ASP A 756 -71.00 37.85 54.39
C ASP A 756 -71.13 38.31 52.92
N PRO A 757 -72.05 39.23 52.54
CA PRO A 757 -72.19 39.65 51.14
C PRO A 757 -70.98 40.43 50.62
N THR A 758 -70.35 41.27 51.44
CA THR A 758 -69.19 42.08 51.04
C THR A 758 -67.92 41.24 50.95
N PHE A 759 -67.77 40.22 51.79
CA PHE A 759 -66.67 39.24 51.72
C PHE A 759 -66.70 38.45 50.40
N TYR A 760 -67.87 37.91 50.00
CA TYR A 760 -67.97 37.17 48.74
C TYR A 760 -67.77 38.07 47.50
N GLN A 761 -68.29 39.31 47.51
CA GLN A 761 -68.09 40.27 46.42
C GLN A 761 -66.62 40.68 46.26
N THR A 762 -65.92 40.91 47.37
CA THR A 762 -64.49 41.25 47.33
C THR A 762 -63.65 40.07 46.86
N LEU A 763 -63.91 38.85 47.33
CA LEU A 763 -63.24 37.63 46.86
C LEU A 763 -63.44 37.38 45.36
N GLU A 764 -64.66 37.60 44.85
CA GLU A 764 -64.93 37.52 43.41
C GLU A 764 -64.18 38.61 42.62
N SER A 765 -64.08 39.82 43.17
CA SER A 765 -63.34 40.93 42.54
C SER A 765 -61.83 40.67 42.45
N ILE A 766 -61.24 40.08 43.50
CA ILE A 766 -59.81 39.71 43.55
C ILE A 766 -59.54 38.60 42.52
N ASN A 767 -60.41 37.59 42.43
CA ASN A 767 -60.31 36.52 41.42
C ASN A 767 -60.45 37.04 39.98
N LYS A 768 -61.39 37.95 39.72
CA LYS A 768 -61.56 38.60 38.40
C LYS A 768 -60.30 39.40 38.04
N ARG A 769 -59.70 40.09 39.00
CA ARG A 769 -58.45 40.86 38.80
C ARG A 769 -57.26 39.96 38.45
N LEU A 770 -57.06 38.84 39.16
CA LEU A 770 -56.01 37.87 38.83
C LEU A 770 -56.17 37.33 37.42
N ARG A 771 -57.39 36.87 37.06
CA ARG A 771 -57.66 36.36 35.71
C ARG A 771 -57.43 37.41 34.64
N TYR A 772 -57.80 38.66 34.91
CA TYR A 772 -57.52 39.76 34.00
C TYR A 772 -56.01 40.00 33.84
N LYS A 773 -55.24 40.01 34.94
CA LYS A 773 -53.79 40.24 34.91
C LYS A 773 -53.02 39.11 34.23
N LEU A 774 -53.41 37.86 34.43
CA LEU A 774 -52.84 36.72 33.70
C LEU A 774 -53.14 36.81 32.21
N LYS A 775 -54.39 37.11 31.82
CA LYS A 775 -54.75 37.33 30.41
C LYS A 775 -54.00 38.50 29.78
N THR A 776 -53.77 39.59 30.50
CA THR A 776 -52.95 40.69 29.97
C THR A 776 -51.50 40.27 29.78
N ALA A 777 -50.94 39.45 30.68
CA ALA A 777 -49.60 38.91 30.51
C ALA A 777 -49.51 37.91 29.34
N GLU A 778 -50.55 37.10 29.11
CA GLU A 778 -50.66 36.20 27.96
C GLU A 778 -50.73 37.01 26.65
N ILE A 779 -51.51 38.09 26.60
CA ILE A 779 -51.59 38.98 25.43
C ILE A 779 -50.25 39.70 25.17
N GLU A 780 -49.56 40.14 26.23
CA GLU A 780 -48.21 40.71 26.10
C GLU A 780 -47.22 39.68 25.54
N LEU A 781 -47.25 38.44 26.05
CA LEU A 781 -46.45 37.34 25.52
C LEU A 781 -46.77 37.07 24.04
N GLU A 782 -48.06 36.99 23.68
CA GLU A 782 -48.47 36.78 22.29
C GLU A 782 -47.94 37.90 21.39
N ASN A 783 -48.07 39.18 21.79
CA ASN A 783 -47.56 40.31 21.00
C ASN A 783 -46.04 40.31 20.86
N GLU A 784 -45.30 40.00 21.94
CA GLU A 784 -43.84 39.96 21.93
C GLU A 784 -43.31 38.75 21.15
N THR A 785 -43.94 37.58 21.30
CA THR A 785 -43.49 36.34 20.65
C THR A 785 -43.99 36.16 19.23
N GLN A 786 -45.07 36.82 18.80
CA GLN A 786 -45.59 36.67 17.44
C GLN A 786 -44.58 37.12 16.37
N ALA A 787 -43.89 38.25 16.60
CA ALA A 787 -42.83 38.70 15.70
C ALA A 787 -41.62 37.73 15.67
N PHE A 788 -41.25 37.17 16.83
CA PHE A 788 -40.14 36.21 16.93
C PHE A 788 -40.50 34.83 16.38
N LEU A 789 -41.77 34.41 16.50
CA LEU A 789 -42.29 33.18 15.94
C LEU A 789 -42.36 33.26 14.42
N ASP A 790 -42.79 34.38 13.85
CA ASP A 790 -42.76 34.60 12.40
C ASP A 790 -41.33 34.58 11.85
N GLU A 791 -40.38 35.21 12.57
CA GLU A 791 -38.95 35.15 12.23
C GLU A 791 -38.41 33.71 12.32
N TYR A 792 -38.74 32.97 13.38
CA TYR A 792 -38.35 31.58 13.56
C TYR A 792 -38.93 30.66 12.49
N VAL A 793 -40.24 30.75 12.21
CA VAL A 793 -40.93 29.98 11.17
C VAL A 793 -40.33 30.30 9.81
N LYS A 794 -40.06 31.57 9.51
CA LYS A 794 -39.42 31.97 8.25
C LYS A 794 -38.02 31.39 8.09
N ILE A 795 -37.20 31.37 9.15
CA ILE A 795 -35.84 30.83 9.11
C ILE A 795 -35.86 29.29 9.11
N TYR A 796 -36.79 28.67 9.84
CA TYR A 796 -36.93 27.22 9.91
C TYR A 796 -37.49 26.62 8.60
N PHE A 797 -38.40 27.32 7.92
CA PHE A 797 -38.91 26.91 6.61
C PHE A 797 -38.20 27.56 5.42
N MET A 798 -37.20 28.42 5.65
CA MET A 798 -36.22 28.73 4.61
C MET A 798 -35.62 27.40 4.17
N GLU A 799 -35.65 27.13 2.87
CA GLU A 799 -35.06 25.92 2.31
C GLU A 799 -33.63 25.80 2.86
N MET A 800 -33.36 24.67 3.53
CA MET A 800 -31.99 24.27 3.81
C MET A 800 -31.24 24.41 2.50
N PRO A 801 -30.04 25.00 2.47
CA PRO A 801 -29.27 25.09 1.23
C PRO A 801 -29.18 23.69 0.62
N ASP A 802 -29.85 23.50 -0.52
CA ASP A 802 -29.86 22.22 -1.21
C ASP A 802 -28.43 21.92 -1.60
N SER A 803 -27.98 20.69 -1.29
CA SER A 803 -26.71 20.21 -1.79
C SER A 803 -26.73 20.35 -3.31
N ASP A 804 -25.80 21.12 -3.87
CA ASP A 804 -25.60 21.35 -5.30
C ASP A 804 -25.11 20.04 -5.98
N ASN A 805 -25.93 18.99 -5.90
CA ASN A 805 -25.63 17.64 -6.36
C ASN A 805 -25.41 17.61 -7.87
N ALA A 806 -25.98 18.57 -8.60
CA ALA A 806 -25.78 18.71 -10.03
C ALA A 806 -24.35 19.17 -10.37
N THR A 807 -23.79 20.15 -9.65
CA THR A 807 -22.42 20.63 -9.87
C THR A 807 -21.41 19.59 -9.39
N LEU A 808 -21.67 18.93 -8.26
CA LEU A 808 -20.90 17.78 -7.78
C LEU A 808 -20.85 16.64 -8.81
N ARG A 809 -21.99 16.24 -9.39
CA ARG A 809 -22.05 15.20 -10.42
C ARG A 809 -21.32 15.62 -11.70
N MET A 810 -21.52 16.85 -12.17
CA MET A 810 -20.80 17.34 -13.35
C MET A 810 -19.28 17.34 -13.13
N LYS A 811 -18.80 17.72 -11.95
CA LYS A 811 -17.36 17.71 -11.62
C LYS A 811 -16.81 16.29 -11.53
N ILE A 812 -17.57 15.37 -10.95
CA ILE A 812 -17.23 13.94 -10.91
C ILE A 812 -17.15 13.37 -12.33
N ASP A 813 -18.10 13.69 -13.20
CA ASP A 813 -18.12 13.24 -14.59
C ASP A 813 -16.96 13.85 -15.42
N GLU A 814 -16.67 15.15 -15.28
CA GLU A 814 -15.50 15.81 -15.91
C GLU A 814 -14.17 15.15 -15.52
N LEU A 815 -13.99 14.84 -14.23
CA LEU A 815 -12.74 14.24 -13.75
C LEU A 815 -12.64 12.75 -14.07
N SER A 816 -13.76 12.02 -14.10
CA SER A 816 -13.79 10.62 -14.53
C SER A 816 -13.46 10.48 -16.03
N THR A 817 -14.04 11.32 -16.88
CA THR A 817 -13.72 11.36 -18.32
C THR A 817 -12.28 11.78 -18.58
N ALA A 818 -11.71 12.70 -17.81
CA ALA A 818 -10.29 13.04 -17.88
C ALA A 818 -9.39 11.85 -17.48
N ARG A 819 -9.81 11.03 -16.51
CA ARG A 819 -9.09 9.82 -16.11
C ARG A 819 -9.14 8.73 -17.17
N ASP A 820 -10.30 8.53 -17.78
CA ASP A 820 -10.47 7.52 -18.84
C ASP A 820 -9.67 7.91 -20.09
N ASN A 821 -9.66 9.20 -20.46
CA ASN A 821 -8.84 9.71 -21.56
C ASN A 821 -7.33 9.63 -21.28
N ALA A 822 -6.89 9.59 -20.03
CA ALA A 822 -5.49 9.40 -19.67
C ALA A 822 -5.06 7.92 -19.77
N SER A 823 -6.02 6.98 -19.82
CA SER A 823 -5.76 5.54 -19.91
C SER A 823 -5.68 5.00 -21.34
N GLU A 824 -6.17 5.77 -22.33
CA GLU A 824 -6.02 5.53 -23.77
C GLU A 824 -4.70 6.11 -24.30
#